data_AF-A0A7W0T437-F1
#
_entry.id   AF-A0A7W0T437-F1
#
_cell.length_a   1.000
_cell.length_b   1.000
_cell.length_c   1.000
_cell.angle_alpha   90.00
_cell.angle_beta   90.00
_cell.angle_gamma   90.00
#
_symmetry.space_group_name_H-M   'P 1'
#
loop_
_entity.id
_entity.type
_entity.pdbx_description
1 polymer ?
#
loop_
_entity_poly.entity_id
_entity_poly.type
_entity_poly.pdbx_seq_one_letter_code
_entity_poly.pdbx_strand_id
1 'polypeptide(L)'
;MVSRRVDGAALLIAGHGAPGAPLDASVVHTLGQIGEALLATGVAWQIRRLTAASPEGYAADRVTVKRHVDELAAEPARVAIVVLVGAIIDTDAGPALVTGAQPRDYPDDATLPLAWIRDRLLAARFEQLVVVLSGSGEHVPRRWLDTLATERDAHLIAADRPAQGHPLVDALLTGLCGDALDPRTGTVTVASLAEHLARSVPEVALQRSTASETIAQPPPLAGLWDVRRSQLAGRVARARAADEPEDLTGSVLPGRFRIDRLVARGTFGTVYRARQLAVERDVAVKVLHANIDPSSEDGRLFVHEIRSVGRIDHTNVVRIHQADITHDGRLFFAMELLDGRDLQELGAARPLPRARVVELMGQLLAGLGAAHDAGLVHADVKPANAIVVDKDTGERVVLVDFGLSRLRAPDRAAASAGGTPAYMAPEQLHEGRVDARSDLFSAALVLVYLLTGWRRPNPSTLTPPPDVIVDADLRAIVVRALQVDPAKRYQGAAELAAALTGIAAPPLTSTQPTPILPFRHLAPLTEIDRDRLHGRETDLGVLAEHALFRRCVIYTAPSGTGKTSILRAGLLPRLEALGIHAIYLRCRADSEAALAKAIWPTATTIAEAITTWHGHGGAKLVLVLDQLEGAIADASFVRAVLAFETWPAGAEVTVVLSIREDYLARLVAYTQELEPGMPIVRLPPLSPAGARAAIVGPLGEARLAIEPDLLDALLGDLERAASAIGPEMGWGGVRAIYPPHLQLACSVLYEALGPGEATLTLAHYRRLGGFDAIVGEHLDRVLDTELADGRDVIARDLFVALVTTAHERAIRAESELLAMVGAQHATARVTAVLEVLRTRGLLVRVRGADGDASWELVHDSLVPRVLAWVDRRDLARRRAIELVRYHLRRSRSDTPSLLGRAELRELRAHAGAIAELDVEWQKRGVADAWTPARLVDRSRQVLRRRTMTFASVLVAALAIGSIGMYRSHVEERRAREEARLKGLDLGRFVLALEPFDWDPVTQTARPAPASAAAALEWRLHAPD
;
A
#
# COMPACT_ATOMS: atom_id res chain seq x y z
N MET A 1 13.88 -52.03 43.89
CA MET A 1 15.06 -51.32 44.42
C MET A 1 14.57 -50.21 45.35
N VAL A 2 14.99 -50.29 46.61
CA VAL A 2 14.95 -49.28 47.69
C VAL A 2 13.65 -48.49 47.91
N SER A 3 12.91 -48.95 48.92
CA SER A 3 11.95 -48.23 49.75
C SER A 3 12.40 -46.80 50.08
N ARG A 4 11.65 -45.79 49.63
CA ARG A 4 11.49 -44.53 50.36
C ARG A 4 10.00 -44.41 50.70
N ARG A 5 9.70 -44.39 52.01
CA ARG A 5 8.37 -44.09 52.54
C ARG A 5 7.90 -42.75 51.96
N VAL A 6 6.68 -42.75 51.43
CA VAL A 6 6.07 -41.57 50.83
C VAL A 6 5.40 -40.79 51.96
N ASP A 7 6.05 -39.73 52.45
CA ASP A 7 5.40 -38.70 53.26
C ASP A 7 4.67 -37.76 52.29
N GLY A 8 3.44 -38.14 51.90
CA GLY A 8 2.65 -37.45 50.87
C GLY A 8 1.20 -37.93 50.88
N ALA A 9 0.30 -36.96 50.75
CA ALA A 9 -1.11 -36.94 51.12
C ALA A 9 -2.07 -37.91 50.37
N ALA A 10 -3.23 -38.21 50.99
CA ALA A 10 -4.21 -39.18 50.47
C ALA A 10 -5.61 -38.57 50.25
N LEU A 11 -6.20 -38.76 49.06
CA LEU A 11 -7.51 -38.22 48.65
C LEU A 11 -8.51 -39.37 48.43
N LEU A 12 -9.58 -39.50 49.24
CA LEU A 12 -10.61 -40.55 49.05
C LEU A 12 -11.96 -39.94 48.68
N ILE A 13 -12.48 -40.33 47.51
CA ILE A 13 -13.69 -39.76 46.91
C ILE A 13 -14.73 -40.85 46.78
N ALA A 14 -15.91 -40.70 47.41
CA ALA A 14 -16.96 -41.72 47.39
C ALA A 14 -18.34 -41.12 47.15
N GLY A 15 -19.00 -41.58 46.08
CA GLY A 15 -20.39 -41.23 45.79
C GLY A 15 -21.30 -42.44 45.62
N HIS A 16 -22.58 -42.29 45.98
CA HIS A 16 -23.55 -43.38 45.95
C HIS A 16 -25.01 -42.89 45.83
N GLY A 17 -25.83 -43.75 45.19
CA GLY A 17 -27.02 -43.36 44.44
C GLY A 17 -28.33 -43.38 45.21
N ALA A 18 -29.14 -42.35 44.98
CA ALA A 18 -30.59 -42.54 44.91
C ALA A 18 -30.92 -43.11 43.51
N PRO A 19 -31.91 -44.02 43.39
CA PRO A 19 -32.28 -44.58 42.10
C PRO A 19 -32.80 -43.45 41.21
N GLY A 20 -32.10 -43.17 40.10
CA GLY A 20 -32.51 -42.18 39.10
C GLY A 20 -31.60 -40.95 38.93
N ALA A 21 -30.56 -40.76 39.74
CA ALA A 21 -29.54 -39.75 39.50
C ALA A 21 -28.16 -40.42 39.45
N PRO A 22 -27.60 -40.74 38.25
CA PRO A 22 -26.17 -41.04 38.17
C PRO A 22 -25.40 -39.87 38.82
N LEU A 23 -24.22 -40.14 39.42
CA LEU A 23 -23.24 -39.07 39.58
C LEU A 23 -23.15 -38.38 38.22
N ASP A 24 -23.61 -37.13 38.12
CA ASP A 24 -23.63 -36.44 36.84
C ASP A 24 -22.22 -36.54 36.25
N ALA A 25 -22.11 -36.81 34.94
CA ALA A 25 -20.81 -36.95 34.29
C ALA A 25 -19.85 -35.80 34.63
N SER A 26 -20.42 -34.62 34.92
CA SER A 26 -19.74 -33.43 35.46
C SER A 26 -18.98 -33.69 36.76
N VAL A 27 -19.57 -34.40 37.73
CA VAL A 27 -18.96 -34.62 39.06
C VAL A 27 -17.75 -35.53 38.96
N VAL A 28 -17.89 -36.63 38.23
CA VAL A 28 -16.78 -37.57 37.97
C VAL A 28 -15.64 -36.86 37.23
N HIS A 29 -15.98 -35.94 36.32
CA HIS A 29 -15.03 -35.13 35.60
C HIS A 29 -14.31 -34.11 36.52
N THR A 30 -15.05 -33.31 37.28
CA THR A 30 -14.52 -32.34 38.27
C THR A 30 -13.60 -33.03 39.28
N LEU A 31 -13.99 -34.20 39.78
CA LEU A 31 -13.20 -34.97 40.75
C LEU A 31 -11.92 -35.56 40.13
N GLY A 32 -11.96 -35.94 38.84
CA GLY A 32 -10.76 -36.31 38.10
C GLY A 32 -9.77 -35.15 37.96
N GLN A 33 -10.28 -33.95 37.69
CA GLN A 33 -9.49 -32.72 37.59
C GLN A 33 -8.86 -32.32 38.94
N ILE A 34 -9.57 -32.53 40.06
CA ILE A 34 -9.02 -32.33 41.40
C ILE A 34 -7.82 -33.26 41.62
N GLY A 35 -7.95 -34.54 41.25
CA GLY A 35 -6.86 -35.51 41.35
C GLY A 35 -5.64 -35.10 40.53
N GLU A 36 -5.84 -34.61 39.31
CA GLU A 36 -4.77 -34.13 38.44
C GLU A 36 -4.10 -32.85 38.95
N ALA A 37 -4.88 -31.90 39.49
CA ALA A 37 -4.36 -30.67 40.08
C ALA A 37 -3.42 -30.97 41.26
N LEU A 38 -3.79 -31.95 42.09
CA LEU A 38 -2.97 -32.38 43.22
C LEU A 38 -1.70 -33.11 42.77
N LEU A 39 -1.79 -34.00 41.77
CA LEU A 39 -0.61 -34.69 41.21
C LEU A 39 0.39 -33.72 40.55
N ALA A 40 -0.06 -32.56 40.07
CA ALA A 40 0.80 -31.53 39.47
C ALA A 40 1.73 -30.83 40.48
N THR A 41 1.53 -31.03 41.78
CA THR A 41 2.37 -30.42 42.84
C THR A 41 3.76 -31.05 42.98
N GLY A 42 4.07 -32.13 42.24
CA GLY A 42 5.35 -32.84 42.33
C GLY A 42 5.53 -33.68 43.60
N VAL A 43 4.55 -33.66 44.51
CA VAL A 43 4.46 -34.51 45.69
C VAL A 43 3.76 -35.82 45.30
N ALA A 44 4.17 -36.93 45.89
CA ALA A 44 3.52 -38.21 45.64
C ALA A 44 2.17 -38.28 46.40
N TRP A 45 1.07 -38.14 45.66
CA TRP A 45 -0.30 -38.29 46.17
C TRP A 45 -0.81 -39.72 45.96
N GLN A 46 -1.56 -40.23 46.94
CA GLN A 46 -2.34 -41.46 46.77
C GLN A 46 -3.81 -41.12 46.58
N ILE A 47 -4.38 -41.50 45.44
CA ILE A 47 -5.78 -41.20 45.10
C ILE A 47 -6.58 -42.49 45.13
N ARG A 48 -7.68 -42.49 45.89
CA ARG A 48 -8.61 -43.61 45.98
C ARG A 48 -10.01 -43.15 45.59
N ARG A 49 -10.63 -43.89 44.66
CA ARG A 49 -11.96 -43.57 44.15
C ARG A 49 -12.93 -44.71 44.43
N LEU A 50 -14.09 -44.39 45.00
CA LEU A 50 -15.21 -45.29 45.21
C LEU A 50 -16.40 -44.81 44.36
N THR A 51 -16.66 -45.52 43.27
CA THR A 51 -17.87 -45.31 42.46
C THR A 51 -18.50 -46.66 42.15
N ALA A 52 -19.83 -46.74 42.22
CA ALA A 52 -20.57 -47.95 41.85
C ALA A 52 -20.30 -48.28 40.37
N ALA A 53 -19.54 -49.34 40.13
CA ALA A 53 -19.34 -49.91 38.80
C ALA A 53 -19.87 -51.35 38.83
N SER A 54 -21.14 -51.54 38.48
CA SER A 54 -21.63 -52.83 38.00
C SER A 54 -22.84 -52.63 37.07
N PRO A 55 -22.85 -53.27 35.87
CA PRO A 55 -24.03 -53.38 35.01
C PRO A 55 -25.19 -54.17 35.63
N GLU A 56 -24.98 -54.87 36.75
CA GLU A 56 -25.94 -55.79 37.37
C GLU A 56 -26.60 -55.26 38.66
N GLY A 57 -26.60 -53.95 38.89
CA GLY A 57 -27.50 -53.34 39.88
C GLY A 57 -27.16 -53.54 41.36
N TYR A 58 -25.94 -53.97 41.70
CA TYR A 58 -25.44 -53.83 43.08
C TYR A 58 -24.80 -52.44 43.26
N ALA A 59 -25.45 -51.59 44.05
CA ALA A 59 -24.85 -50.38 44.62
C ALA A 59 -23.56 -50.73 45.38
N ALA A 60 -22.66 -49.77 45.57
CA ALA A 60 -21.51 -49.98 46.45
C ALA A 60 -22.03 -50.42 47.83
N ASP A 61 -21.74 -51.64 48.26
CA ASP A 61 -22.25 -52.10 49.54
C ASP A 61 -21.61 -51.28 50.68
N ARG A 62 -22.38 -51.05 51.74
CA ARG A 62 -21.94 -50.35 52.95
C ARG A 62 -20.60 -50.90 53.47
N VAL A 63 -20.37 -52.20 53.27
CA VAL A 63 -19.15 -52.92 53.67
C VAL A 63 -17.92 -52.40 52.91
N THR A 64 -18.02 -52.16 51.61
CA THR A 64 -16.94 -51.66 50.76
C THR A 64 -16.58 -50.24 51.14
N VAL A 65 -17.57 -49.36 51.33
CA VAL A 65 -17.32 -47.98 51.75
C VAL A 65 -16.68 -47.95 53.15
N LYS A 66 -17.18 -48.76 54.09
CA LYS A 66 -16.58 -48.91 55.42
C LYS A 66 -15.13 -49.37 55.34
N ARG A 67 -14.85 -50.43 54.57
CA ARG A 67 -13.49 -50.97 54.39
C ARG A 67 -12.53 -49.90 53.91
N HIS A 68 -12.93 -49.11 52.91
CA HIS A 68 -12.04 -48.07 52.37
C HIS A 68 -11.84 -46.88 53.30
N VAL A 69 -12.84 -46.52 54.10
CA VAL A 69 -12.67 -45.53 55.18
C VAL A 69 -11.73 -46.06 56.26
N ASP A 70 -11.85 -47.33 56.65
CA ASP A 70 -10.95 -47.98 57.62
C ASP A 70 -9.51 -48.08 57.07
N GLU A 71 -9.34 -48.46 55.80
CA GLU A 71 -8.03 -48.50 55.12
C GLU A 71 -7.38 -47.12 55.06
N LEU A 72 -8.15 -46.09 54.66
CA LEU A 72 -7.65 -44.71 54.62
C LEU A 72 -7.23 -44.27 56.03
N ALA A 73 -8.05 -44.53 57.04
CA ALA A 73 -7.75 -44.14 58.42
C ALA A 73 -6.50 -44.83 58.98
N ALA A 74 -6.13 -46.00 58.47
CA ALA A 74 -4.94 -46.73 58.89
C ALA A 74 -3.63 -46.21 58.24
N GLU A 75 -3.71 -45.36 57.21
CA GLU A 75 -2.56 -44.93 56.44
C GLU A 75 -1.85 -43.70 57.02
N PRO A 76 -0.52 -43.73 57.16
CA PRO A 76 0.23 -42.54 57.55
C PRO A 76 0.29 -41.56 56.39
N ALA A 77 -0.42 -40.43 56.50
CA ALA A 77 -0.38 -39.34 55.52
C ALA A 77 -0.35 -37.97 56.22
N ARG A 78 0.37 -37.02 55.62
CA ARG A 78 0.46 -35.65 56.16
C ARG A 78 -0.84 -34.88 56.01
N VAL A 79 -1.40 -34.88 54.79
CA VAL A 79 -2.67 -34.23 54.47
C VAL A 79 -3.64 -35.28 53.94
N ALA A 80 -4.91 -35.18 54.30
CA ALA A 80 -5.97 -35.99 53.74
C ALA A 80 -7.07 -35.10 53.16
N ILE A 81 -7.55 -35.42 51.97
CA ILE A 81 -8.69 -34.73 51.34
C ILE A 81 -9.79 -35.77 51.11
N VAL A 82 -11.00 -35.52 51.58
CA VAL A 82 -12.11 -36.47 51.49
C VAL A 82 -13.29 -35.76 50.84
N VAL A 83 -13.77 -36.30 49.72
CA VAL A 83 -14.92 -35.73 49.01
C VAL A 83 -16.06 -36.74 49.00
N LEU A 84 -17.16 -36.37 49.65
CA LEU A 84 -18.35 -37.20 49.83
C LEU A 84 -19.51 -36.58 49.08
N VAL A 85 -20.10 -37.32 48.13
CA VAL A 85 -21.19 -36.82 47.29
C VAL A 85 -22.36 -37.81 47.30
N GLY A 86 -23.53 -37.40 47.76
CA GLY A 86 -24.69 -38.30 47.78
C GLY A 86 -25.89 -37.81 48.57
N ALA A 87 -26.89 -38.69 48.73
CA ALA A 87 -28.06 -38.41 49.55
C ALA A 87 -27.76 -38.61 51.05
N ILE A 88 -28.27 -37.71 51.89
CA ILE A 88 -28.12 -37.73 53.35
C ILE A 88 -29.52 -37.79 53.98
N ILE A 89 -29.73 -38.77 54.86
CA ILE A 89 -30.97 -38.95 55.62
C ILE A 89 -30.68 -38.88 57.13
N ASP A 90 -31.71 -38.71 57.94
CA ASP A 90 -31.58 -38.77 59.41
C ASP A 90 -31.97 -40.17 59.89
N THR A 91 -31.14 -40.75 60.76
CA THR A 91 -31.44 -42.03 61.44
C THR A 91 -31.46 -41.82 62.95
N ASP A 92 -31.83 -42.85 63.72
CA ASP A 92 -31.81 -42.78 65.19
C ASP A 92 -30.41 -42.47 65.76
N ALA A 93 -29.35 -42.72 64.97
CA ALA A 93 -27.96 -42.41 65.31
C ALA A 93 -27.47 -41.05 64.77
N GLY A 94 -28.34 -40.27 64.11
CA GLY A 94 -28.03 -38.97 63.48
C GLY A 94 -27.92 -39.02 61.95
N PRO A 95 -27.40 -37.95 61.31
CA PRO A 95 -27.34 -37.88 59.86
C PRO A 95 -26.40 -38.95 59.28
N ALA A 96 -26.90 -39.65 58.27
CA ALA A 96 -26.22 -40.77 57.63
C ALA A 96 -26.25 -40.64 56.11
N LEU A 97 -25.14 -41.05 55.50
CA LEU A 97 -24.89 -41.00 54.07
C LEU A 97 -25.42 -42.30 53.42
N VAL A 98 -26.27 -42.21 52.40
CA VAL A 98 -27.04 -43.35 51.82
C VAL A 98 -26.26 -44.19 50.80
N THR A 99 -25.61 -45.27 51.23
CA THR A 99 -24.74 -46.11 50.37
C THR A 99 -25.46 -47.01 49.34
N GLY A 100 -26.76 -47.33 49.52
CA GLY A 100 -27.51 -48.29 48.69
C GLY A 100 -28.60 -47.70 47.77
N ALA A 101 -29.03 -48.47 46.76
CA ALA A 101 -29.95 -48.04 45.69
C ALA A 101 -31.43 -47.85 46.10
N GLN A 102 -31.87 -48.33 47.27
CA GLN A 102 -33.24 -48.16 47.76
C GLN A 102 -33.26 -47.79 49.26
N PRO A 103 -33.02 -46.50 49.59
CA PRO A 103 -32.97 -46.03 50.99
C PRO A 103 -34.24 -46.30 51.80
N ARG A 104 -35.40 -46.44 51.14
CA ARG A 104 -36.70 -46.65 51.80
C ARG A 104 -36.93 -48.07 52.28
N ASP A 105 -36.23 -49.05 51.72
CA ASP A 105 -36.53 -50.46 51.95
C ASP A 105 -35.66 -51.09 53.04
N TYR A 106 -34.45 -50.56 53.31
CA TYR A 106 -33.53 -51.03 54.37
C TYR A 106 -32.65 -49.90 54.93
N PRO A 107 -33.12 -49.09 55.91
CA PRO A 107 -32.44 -47.87 56.33
C PRO A 107 -31.12 -48.10 57.08
N ASP A 108 -31.01 -49.09 57.96
CA ASP A 108 -29.83 -49.24 58.82
C ASP A 108 -28.64 -49.89 58.11
N ASP A 109 -28.90 -50.83 57.19
CA ASP A 109 -27.86 -51.58 56.48
C ASP A 109 -27.41 -50.93 55.17
N ALA A 110 -28.18 -49.96 54.65
CA ALA A 110 -27.83 -49.19 53.47
C ALA A 110 -27.24 -47.80 53.78
N THR A 111 -27.07 -47.43 55.06
CA THR A 111 -26.56 -46.09 55.45
C THR A 111 -25.25 -46.13 56.22
N LEU A 112 -24.45 -45.09 56.05
CA LEU A 112 -23.21 -44.89 56.75
C LEU A 112 -23.30 -43.64 57.63
N PRO A 113 -23.41 -43.77 58.97
CA PRO A 113 -23.53 -42.62 59.86
C PRO A 113 -22.34 -41.65 59.71
N LEU A 114 -22.61 -40.35 59.58
CA LEU A 114 -21.55 -39.34 59.47
C LEU A 114 -20.66 -39.32 60.73
N ALA A 115 -21.23 -39.56 61.90
CA ALA A 115 -20.49 -39.69 63.16
C ALA A 115 -19.47 -40.85 63.11
N TRP A 116 -19.83 -41.97 62.49
CA TRP A 116 -18.90 -43.10 62.33
C TRP A 116 -17.72 -42.74 61.40
N ILE A 117 -17.99 -42.02 60.30
CA ILE A 117 -16.95 -41.53 59.38
C ILE A 117 -16.02 -40.57 60.12
N ARG A 118 -16.59 -39.61 60.87
CA ARG A 118 -15.82 -38.67 61.71
C ARG A 118 -14.89 -39.44 62.66
N ASP A 119 -15.41 -40.40 63.41
CA ASP A 119 -14.63 -41.10 64.44
C ASP A 119 -13.45 -41.87 63.82
N ARG A 120 -13.61 -42.40 62.60
CA ARG A 120 -12.51 -43.04 61.85
C ARG A 120 -11.48 -42.04 61.33
N LEU A 121 -11.92 -40.93 60.75
CA LEU A 121 -11.02 -39.88 60.27
C LEU A 121 -10.29 -39.17 61.43
N LEU A 122 -10.90 -39.08 62.62
CA LEU A 122 -10.28 -38.56 63.85
C LEU A 122 -9.23 -39.51 64.42
N ALA A 123 -9.49 -40.82 64.38
CA ALA A 123 -8.55 -41.83 64.84
C ALA A 123 -7.33 -41.98 63.91
N ALA A 124 -7.46 -41.53 62.66
CA ALA A 124 -6.40 -41.52 61.67
C ALA A 124 -5.27 -40.54 62.04
N ARG A 125 -4.04 -40.86 61.64
CA ARG A 125 -2.84 -40.07 61.97
C ARG A 125 -2.55 -38.97 60.94
N PHE A 126 -3.58 -38.28 60.46
CA PHE A 126 -3.42 -37.14 59.56
C PHE A 126 -3.03 -35.88 60.35
N GLU A 127 -2.09 -35.10 59.82
CA GLU A 127 -1.76 -33.77 60.38
C GLU A 127 -2.80 -32.73 59.93
N GLN A 128 -3.31 -32.86 58.71
CA GLN A 128 -4.32 -31.98 58.13
C GLN A 128 -5.42 -32.77 57.43
N LEU A 129 -6.66 -32.28 57.50
CA LEU A 129 -7.82 -32.93 56.90
C LEU A 129 -8.69 -31.88 56.21
N VAL A 130 -9.05 -32.12 54.96
CA VAL A 130 -10.04 -31.33 54.21
C VAL A 130 -11.19 -32.26 53.84
N VAL A 131 -12.39 -32.00 54.34
CA VAL A 131 -13.60 -32.75 53.97
C VAL A 131 -14.58 -31.86 53.24
N VAL A 132 -15.01 -32.29 52.07
CA VAL A 132 -16.06 -31.64 51.29
C VAL A 132 -17.24 -32.60 51.16
N LEU A 133 -18.39 -32.19 51.72
CA LEU A 133 -19.63 -32.93 51.70
C LEU A 133 -20.66 -32.18 50.85
N SER A 134 -21.06 -32.77 49.72
CA SER A 134 -22.07 -32.18 48.84
C SER A 134 -23.23 -33.14 48.65
N GLY A 135 -24.42 -32.79 49.14
CA GLY A 135 -25.51 -33.75 49.18
C GLY A 135 -26.91 -33.19 49.27
N SER A 136 -27.88 -34.00 48.81
CA SER A 136 -29.31 -33.74 48.96
C SER A 136 -29.84 -34.44 50.20
N GLY A 137 -30.73 -33.81 50.95
CA GLY A 137 -31.29 -34.39 52.17
C GLY A 137 -32.44 -33.58 52.73
N GLU A 138 -33.01 -33.98 53.85
CA GLU A 138 -34.14 -33.27 54.45
C GLU A 138 -33.69 -32.08 55.32
N HIS A 139 -32.57 -32.24 56.04
CA HIS A 139 -32.04 -31.26 56.99
C HIS A 139 -30.98 -30.32 56.39
N VAL A 140 -30.67 -29.21 57.10
CA VAL A 140 -29.73 -28.17 56.65
C VAL A 140 -28.25 -28.57 56.83
N PRO A 141 -27.33 -28.08 55.97
CA PRO A 141 -25.89 -28.40 56.03
C PRO A 141 -25.23 -28.17 57.39
N ARG A 142 -25.76 -27.25 58.22
CA ARG A 142 -25.23 -26.98 59.55
C ARG A 142 -25.23 -28.20 60.47
N ARG A 143 -26.32 -28.98 60.48
CA ARG A 143 -26.44 -30.19 61.31
C ARG A 143 -25.50 -31.31 60.82
N TRP A 144 -25.27 -31.39 59.51
CA TRP A 144 -24.30 -32.33 58.93
C TRP A 144 -22.88 -31.95 59.35
N LEU A 145 -22.55 -30.66 59.29
CA LEU A 145 -21.28 -30.12 59.77
C LEU A 145 -21.10 -30.42 61.26
N ASP A 146 -22.07 -30.12 62.12
CA ASP A 146 -21.97 -30.35 63.57
C ASP A 146 -21.70 -31.83 63.91
N THR A 147 -22.19 -32.76 63.08
CA THR A 147 -21.97 -34.20 63.28
C THR A 147 -20.59 -34.66 62.78
N LEU A 148 -20.11 -34.13 61.65
CA LEU A 148 -18.86 -34.55 61.00
C LEU A 148 -17.64 -33.72 61.47
N ALA A 149 -17.87 -32.58 62.11
CA ALA A 149 -16.87 -31.66 62.64
C ALA A 149 -15.89 -32.35 63.59
N THR A 150 -14.64 -31.87 63.62
CA THR A 150 -13.54 -32.52 64.35
C THR A 150 -12.88 -31.63 65.40
N GLU A 151 -13.30 -30.36 65.50
CA GLU A 151 -12.77 -29.33 66.43
C GLU A 151 -11.25 -29.05 66.36
N ARG A 152 -10.51 -29.74 65.49
CA ARG A 152 -9.07 -29.51 65.26
C ARG A 152 -8.84 -28.29 64.38
N ASP A 153 -7.92 -27.42 64.81
CA ASP A 153 -7.58 -26.16 64.13
C ASP A 153 -6.99 -26.33 62.72
N ALA A 154 -6.39 -27.49 62.43
CA ALA A 154 -5.80 -27.81 61.13
C ALA A 154 -6.78 -28.48 60.16
N HIS A 155 -8.03 -28.68 60.55
CA HIS A 155 -9.03 -29.38 59.76
C HIS A 155 -10.04 -28.40 59.14
N LEU A 156 -10.35 -28.61 57.86
CA LEU A 156 -11.35 -27.88 57.10
C LEU A 156 -12.48 -28.83 56.74
N ILE A 157 -13.71 -28.49 57.12
CA ILE A 157 -14.89 -29.29 56.78
C ILE A 157 -15.93 -28.35 56.19
N ALA A 158 -16.32 -28.60 54.95
CA ALA A 158 -17.28 -27.82 54.20
C ALA A 158 -18.46 -28.71 53.79
N ALA A 159 -19.68 -28.21 53.99
CA ALA A 159 -20.90 -28.89 53.57
C ALA A 159 -21.83 -27.95 52.82
N ASP A 160 -22.35 -28.39 51.67
CA ASP A 160 -23.38 -27.67 50.91
C ASP A 160 -24.57 -28.56 50.57
N ARG A 161 -25.69 -27.90 50.28
CA ARG A 161 -26.90 -28.50 49.76
C ARG A 161 -27.15 -27.95 48.35
N PRO A 162 -26.69 -28.61 47.29
CA PRO A 162 -26.86 -28.09 45.95
C PRO A 162 -28.33 -28.06 45.53
N ALA A 163 -28.75 -26.95 44.91
CA ALA A 163 -30.03 -26.86 44.20
C ALA A 163 -29.96 -27.60 42.85
N GLN A 164 -28.85 -27.45 42.13
CA GLN A 164 -28.47 -28.17 40.90
C GLN A 164 -26.93 -28.24 40.85
N GLY A 165 -26.36 -29.37 40.45
CA GLY A 165 -24.89 -29.55 40.36
C GLY A 165 -24.20 -29.70 41.72
N HIS A 166 -22.90 -29.41 41.78
CA HIS A 166 -22.07 -29.57 42.98
C HIS A 166 -21.10 -28.38 43.16
N PRO A 167 -21.63 -27.17 43.43
CA PRO A 167 -20.86 -25.94 43.40
C PRO A 167 -19.74 -25.90 44.43
N LEU A 168 -19.89 -26.59 45.57
CA LEU A 168 -18.81 -26.73 46.54
C LEU A 168 -17.64 -27.61 46.06
N VAL A 169 -17.94 -28.64 45.26
CA VAL A 169 -16.91 -29.48 44.64
C VAL A 169 -16.20 -28.71 43.53
N ASP A 170 -16.93 -27.93 42.74
CA ASP A 170 -16.36 -27.07 41.71
C ASP A 170 -15.47 -25.96 42.32
N ALA A 171 -15.94 -25.32 43.40
CA ALA A 171 -15.15 -24.32 44.12
C ALA A 171 -13.88 -24.90 44.76
N LEU A 172 -13.91 -26.17 45.20
CA LEU A 172 -12.71 -26.88 45.68
C LEU A 172 -11.68 -27.02 44.55
N LEU A 173 -12.10 -27.41 43.35
CA LEU A 173 -11.22 -27.51 42.19
C LEU A 173 -10.57 -26.17 41.86
N THR A 174 -11.40 -25.13 41.69
CA THR A 174 -10.94 -23.77 41.36
C THR A 174 -9.95 -23.25 42.40
N GLY A 175 -10.25 -23.43 43.69
CA GLY A 175 -9.36 -23.06 44.78
C GLY A 175 -8.00 -23.78 44.72
N LEU A 176 -8.01 -25.11 44.55
CA LEU A 176 -6.80 -25.94 44.46
C LEU A 176 -5.95 -25.64 43.21
N CYS A 177 -6.56 -25.16 42.12
CA CYS A 177 -5.87 -24.74 40.90
C CYS A 177 -5.12 -23.39 41.05
N GLY A 178 -5.26 -22.70 42.18
CA GLY A 178 -4.50 -21.48 42.49
C GLY A 178 -5.33 -20.23 42.72
N ASP A 179 -6.66 -20.32 42.79
CA ASP A 179 -7.50 -19.15 43.12
C ASP A 179 -7.67 -18.96 44.63
N ALA A 180 -7.27 -19.94 45.43
CA ALA A 180 -7.23 -19.87 46.89
C ALA A 180 -5.81 -19.64 47.41
N LEU A 181 -5.06 -18.69 46.84
CA LEU A 181 -3.68 -18.43 47.25
C LEU A 181 -3.60 -17.69 48.59
N ASP A 182 -2.83 -18.25 49.51
CA ASP A 182 -2.43 -17.57 50.74
C ASP A 182 -1.42 -16.46 50.36
N PRO A 183 -1.74 -15.19 50.63
CA PRO A 183 -0.86 -14.08 50.28
C PRO A 183 0.48 -14.12 51.02
N ARG A 184 0.58 -14.85 52.15
CA ARG A 184 1.82 -14.96 52.95
C ARG A 184 2.76 -16.02 52.40
N THR A 185 2.23 -17.18 52.04
CA THR A 185 3.06 -18.33 51.61
C THR A 185 3.16 -18.42 50.09
N GLY A 186 2.29 -17.74 49.35
CA GLY A 186 2.22 -17.85 47.89
C GLY A 186 1.74 -19.22 47.41
N THR A 187 1.15 -20.02 48.31
CA THR A 187 0.64 -21.37 48.04
C THR A 187 -0.80 -21.50 48.50
N VAL A 188 -1.49 -22.57 48.10
CA VAL A 188 -2.84 -22.88 48.62
C VAL A 188 -2.66 -23.58 49.97
N THR A 189 -3.11 -22.93 51.03
CA THR A 189 -3.10 -23.42 52.41
C THR A 189 -4.51 -23.84 52.83
N VAL A 190 -4.63 -24.55 53.96
CA VAL A 190 -5.96 -24.92 54.50
C VAL A 190 -6.78 -23.66 54.81
N ALA A 191 -6.12 -22.64 55.37
CA ALA A 191 -6.75 -21.36 55.69
C ALA A 191 -7.21 -20.59 54.44
N SER A 192 -6.36 -20.46 53.43
CA SER A 192 -6.72 -19.72 52.20
C SER A 192 -7.79 -20.43 51.38
N LEU A 193 -7.79 -21.77 51.38
CA LEU A 193 -8.84 -22.58 50.79
C LEU A 193 -10.17 -22.41 51.52
N ALA A 194 -10.16 -22.37 52.86
CA ALA A 194 -11.37 -22.11 53.64
C ALA A 194 -12.00 -20.75 53.32
N GLU A 195 -11.18 -19.68 53.19
CA GLU A 195 -11.66 -18.36 52.80
C GLU A 195 -12.23 -18.33 51.39
N HIS A 196 -11.60 -19.04 50.44
CA HIS A 196 -12.10 -19.16 49.08
C HIS A 196 -13.47 -19.86 49.06
N LEU A 197 -13.59 -21.04 49.67
CA LEU A 197 -14.84 -21.81 49.68
C LEU A 197 -15.98 -21.02 50.33
N ALA A 198 -15.71 -20.31 51.43
CA ALA A 198 -16.71 -19.47 52.10
C ALA A 198 -17.23 -18.31 51.23
N ARG A 199 -16.42 -17.81 50.29
CA ARG A 199 -16.82 -16.75 49.35
C ARG A 199 -17.51 -17.29 48.11
N SER A 200 -17.03 -18.42 47.60
CA SER A 200 -17.48 -18.98 46.33
C SER A 200 -18.85 -19.67 46.41
N VAL A 201 -19.25 -20.14 47.59
CA VAL A 201 -20.53 -20.83 47.80
C VAL A 201 -21.36 -20.12 48.88
N PRO A 202 -22.46 -19.41 48.51
CA PRO A 202 -23.21 -18.55 49.44
C PRO A 202 -23.82 -19.25 50.67
N GLU A 203 -24.22 -20.53 50.56
CA GLU A 203 -24.90 -21.29 51.63
C GLU A 203 -24.04 -22.41 52.25
N VAL A 204 -22.71 -22.32 52.13
CA VAL A 204 -21.82 -23.35 52.68
C VAL A 204 -21.75 -23.29 54.21
N ALA A 205 -21.99 -24.43 54.86
CA ALA A 205 -21.63 -24.61 56.27
C ALA A 205 -20.15 -25.01 56.36
N LEU A 206 -19.35 -24.25 57.12
CA LEU A 206 -17.89 -24.39 57.14
C LEU A 206 -17.32 -24.39 58.56
N GLN A 207 -16.53 -25.42 58.91
CA GLN A 207 -15.54 -25.35 59.99
C GLN A 207 -14.25 -24.80 59.39
N ARG A 208 -13.87 -23.59 59.77
CA ARG A 208 -12.65 -22.93 59.27
C ARG A 208 -11.41 -23.50 59.94
N SER A 209 -10.31 -23.52 59.19
CA SER A 209 -8.97 -23.89 59.67
C SER A 209 -8.08 -22.66 59.68
N THR A 210 -7.17 -22.58 60.65
CA THR A 210 -6.12 -21.55 60.71
C THR A 210 -4.77 -22.06 60.24
N ALA A 211 -4.68 -23.32 59.78
CA ALA A 211 -3.44 -23.89 59.31
C ALA A 211 -2.98 -23.24 57.98
N SER A 212 -1.81 -22.61 58.04
CA SER A 212 -1.15 -21.97 56.91
C SER A 212 -0.14 -22.88 56.19
N GLU A 213 -0.10 -24.18 56.50
CA GLU A 213 0.78 -25.07 55.74
C GLU A 213 0.18 -25.37 54.36
N THR A 214 1.08 -25.55 53.40
CA THR A 214 0.75 -25.76 52.00
C THR A 214 0.06 -27.11 51.77
N ILE A 215 -1.17 -27.07 51.25
CA ILE A 215 -1.88 -28.24 50.71
C ILE A 215 -1.52 -28.44 49.26
N ALA A 216 -1.59 -27.37 48.47
CA ALA A 216 -1.27 -27.39 47.06
C ALA A 216 -0.41 -26.17 46.73
N GLN A 217 0.59 -26.37 45.89
CA GLN A 217 1.29 -25.25 45.29
C GLN A 217 0.52 -24.83 44.05
N PRO A 218 0.35 -23.53 43.76
CA PRO A 218 0.08 -23.13 42.40
C PRO A 218 1.14 -23.79 41.53
N PRO A 219 0.80 -24.27 40.33
CA PRO A 219 1.76 -24.88 39.44
C PRO A 219 3.03 -24.01 39.43
N PRO A 220 4.22 -24.60 39.55
CA PRO A 220 5.45 -23.81 39.49
C PRO A 220 5.37 -22.89 38.27
N LEU A 221 5.95 -21.69 38.39
CA LEU A 221 6.30 -20.86 37.23
C LEU A 221 7.34 -21.66 36.42
N ALA A 222 6.85 -22.70 35.74
CA ALA A 222 7.67 -23.68 35.07
C ALA A 222 8.07 -23.06 33.75
N GLY A 223 9.38 -22.99 33.55
CA GLY A 223 9.98 -22.57 32.31
C GLY A 223 9.30 -23.24 31.12
N LEU A 224 9.10 -22.44 30.07
CA LEU A 224 8.79 -22.87 28.72
C LEU A 224 8.08 -24.23 28.67
N TRP A 225 6.80 -24.25 29.05
CA TRP A 225 5.80 -25.26 28.68
C TRP A 225 5.79 -26.66 29.33
N ASP A 226 4.59 -27.15 29.73
CA ASP A 226 4.28 -28.55 30.09
C ASP A 226 3.22 -29.15 29.14
N VAL A 227 3.62 -30.16 28.37
CA VAL A 227 2.83 -30.80 27.31
C VAL A 227 1.63 -31.60 27.84
N ARG A 228 1.64 -32.04 29.11
CA ARG A 228 0.54 -32.84 29.69
C ARG A 228 -0.72 -32.02 29.92
N ARG A 229 -0.60 -30.72 30.20
CA ARG A 229 -1.72 -29.77 30.37
C ARG A 229 -2.53 -29.53 29.10
N SER A 230 -1.85 -29.48 27.96
CA SER A 230 -2.47 -29.20 26.66
C SER A 230 -3.43 -30.29 26.20
N GLN A 231 -3.15 -31.56 26.53
CA GLN A 231 -4.01 -32.68 26.15
C GLN A 231 -5.34 -32.70 26.93
N LEU A 232 -5.39 -32.02 28.08
CA LEU A 232 -6.57 -31.93 28.94
C LEU A 232 -7.48 -30.76 28.59
N ALA A 233 -6.92 -29.59 28.26
CA ALA A 233 -7.69 -28.44 27.76
C ALA A 233 -8.38 -28.73 26.41
N GLY A 234 -7.71 -29.48 25.52
CA GLY A 234 -8.23 -29.82 24.18
C GLY A 234 -9.49 -30.71 24.17
N ARG A 235 -9.82 -31.40 25.27
CA ARG A 235 -11.06 -32.21 25.35
C ARG A 235 -12.29 -31.42 25.80
N VAL A 236 -12.10 -30.30 26.50
CA VAL A 236 -13.20 -29.45 27.01
C VAL A 236 -13.74 -28.51 25.92
N ALA A 237 -12.89 -28.04 25.01
CA ALA A 237 -13.25 -27.02 24.02
C ALA A 237 -14.13 -27.51 22.85
N ARG A 238 -14.22 -28.84 22.59
CA ARG A 238 -15.06 -29.37 21.50
C ARG A 238 -16.58 -29.18 21.70
N ALA A 239 -17.02 -28.71 22.87
CA ALA A 239 -18.43 -28.48 23.18
C ALA A 239 -18.90 -27.02 23.00
N ARG A 240 -18.02 -26.07 22.68
CA ARG A 240 -18.42 -24.67 22.43
C ARG A 240 -17.71 -24.12 21.20
N ALA A 241 -18.30 -24.38 20.04
CA ALA A 241 -18.00 -23.64 18.82
C ALA A 241 -19.27 -22.92 18.36
N ALA A 242 -19.33 -21.61 18.59
CA ALA A 242 -19.90 -20.59 17.70
C ALA A 242 -19.78 -19.20 18.35
N ASP A 243 -19.41 -18.22 17.51
CA ASP A 243 -19.38 -16.75 17.66
C ASP A 243 -18.13 -16.06 18.25
N GLU A 244 -17.51 -15.25 17.37
CA GLU A 244 -16.50 -14.16 17.44
C GLU A 244 -15.36 -14.15 18.50
N PRO A 245 -14.18 -13.57 18.16
CA PRO A 245 -13.04 -13.50 19.08
C PRO A 245 -13.32 -12.52 20.23
N GLU A 246 -13.62 -13.06 21.40
CA GLU A 246 -13.80 -12.29 22.65
C GLU A 246 -12.51 -11.49 22.96
N ASP A 247 -12.65 -10.16 23.04
CA ASP A 247 -11.58 -9.24 23.47
C ASP A 247 -11.20 -9.57 24.92
N LEU A 248 -9.95 -9.95 25.14
CA LEU A 248 -9.45 -10.37 26.46
C LEU A 248 -9.16 -9.18 27.39
N THR A 249 -9.44 -7.94 26.96
CA THR A 249 -9.22 -6.74 27.77
C THR A 249 -9.98 -6.82 29.10
N GLY A 250 -9.28 -6.58 30.21
CA GLY A 250 -9.81 -6.70 31.58
C GLY A 250 -9.68 -8.09 32.20
N SER A 251 -9.36 -9.13 31.43
CA SER A 251 -9.09 -10.47 31.96
C SER A 251 -7.72 -10.57 32.63
N VAL A 252 -7.54 -11.58 33.48
CA VAL A 252 -6.25 -11.94 34.07
C VAL A 252 -5.86 -13.32 33.57
N LEU A 253 -4.81 -13.42 32.78
CA LEU A 253 -4.30 -14.69 32.28
C LEU A 253 -3.39 -15.39 33.31
N PRO A 254 -3.16 -16.71 33.17
CA PRO A 254 -2.25 -17.46 34.04
C PRO A 254 -0.86 -16.80 34.14
N GLY A 255 -0.23 -16.88 35.31
CA GLY A 255 0.95 -16.05 35.62
C GLY A 255 0.63 -14.61 36.07
N ARG A 256 -0.65 -14.31 36.31
CA ARG A 256 -1.18 -13.01 36.77
C ARG A 256 -0.90 -11.86 35.80
N PHE A 257 -1.08 -12.11 34.51
CA PHE A 257 -1.02 -11.06 33.49
C PHE A 257 -2.41 -10.43 33.33
N ARG A 258 -2.63 -9.28 33.94
CA ARG A 258 -3.86 -8.52 33.72
C ARG A 258 -3.77 -7.80 32.37
N ILE A 259 -4.67 -8.14 31.46
CA ILE A 259 -4.74 -7.52 30.13
C ILE A 259 -5.34 -6.12 30.26
N ASP A 260 -4.57 -5.09 29.91
CA ASP A 260 -4.99 -3.70 30.05
C ASP A 260 -5.63 -3.15 28.77
N ARG A 261 -5.04 -3.45 27.59
CA ARG A 261 -5.58 -3.03 26.28
C ARG A 261 -5.02 -3.85 25.12
N LEU A 262 -5.77 -3.93 24.04
CA LEU A 262 -5.32 -4.42 22.74
C LEU A 262 -4.21 -3.53 22.16
N VAL A 263 -3.15 -4.15 21.63
CA VAL A 263 -2.04 -3.47 20.93
C VAL A 263 -2.11 -3.71 19.43
N ALA A 264 -2.23 -4.97 19.00
CA ALA A 264 -2.28 -5.33 17.60
C ALA A 264 -3.03 -6.65 17.38
N ARG A 265 -3.67 -6.81 16.21
CA ARG A 265 -4.23 -8.09 15.75
C ARG A 265 -3.40 -8.59 14.57
N GLY A 266 -2.83 -9.79 14.69
CA GLY A 266 -2.06 -10.42 13.64
C GLY A 266 -2.72 -11.70 13.12
N THR A 267 -2.15 -12.25 12.04
CA THR A 267 -2.63 -13.47 11.38
C THR A 267 -2.65 -14.69 12.31
N PHE A 268 -1.69 -14.80 13.22
CA PHE A 268 -1.54 -15.97 14.10
C PHE A 268 -1.97 -15.73 15.56
N GLY A 269 -2.29 -14.48 15.91
CA GLY A 269 -2.68 -14.14 17.26
C GLY A 269 -2.85 -12.65 17.47
N THR A 270 -3.32 -12.31 18.66
CA THR A 270 -3.60 -10.95 19.11
C THR A 270 -2.61 -10.55 20.20
N VAL A 271 -2.00 -9.38 20.06
CA VAL A 271 -1.03 -8.83 21.02
C VAL A 271 -1.74 -7.79 21.89
N TYR A 272 -1.58 -7.94 23.20
CA TYR A 272 -2.11 -7.04 24.21
C TYR A 272 -0.99 -6.43 25.05
N ARG A 273 -1.23 -5.23 25.59
CA ARG A 273 -0.46 -4.69 26.71
C ARG A 273 -1.06 -5.25 27.98
N ALA A 274 -0.21 -5.75 28.87
CA ALA A 274 -0.63 -6.32 30.14
C ALA A 274 0.31 -5.92 31.27
N ARG A 275 -0.21 -5.96 32.50
CA ARG A 275 0.57 -5.81 33.74
C ARG A 275 0.75 -7.18 34.37
N GLN A 276 2.00 -7.62 34.54
CA GLN A 276 2.31 -8.79 35.35
C GLN A 276 2.24 -8.40 36.83
N LEU A 277 1.14 -8.77 37.49
CA LEU A 277 0.83 -8.29 38.84
C LEU A 277 1.83 -8.77 39.89
N ALA A 278 2.44 -9.94 39.71
CA ALA A 278 3.37 -10.53 40.68
C ALA A 278 4.66 -9.72 40.88
N VAL A 279 5.11 -9.00 39.85
CA VAL A 279 6.36 -8.21 39.85
C VAL A 279 6.13 -6.77 39.42
N GLU A 280 4.85 -6.38 39.28
CA GLU A 280 4.44 -5.04 38.85
C GLU A 280 5.17 -4.54 37.59
N ARG A 281 5.21 -5.38 36.55
CA ARG A 281 5.91 -5.08 35.29
C ARG A 281 4.94 -5.01 34.11
N ASP A 282 5.12 -4.02 33.24
CA ASP A 282 4.41 -3.96 31.97
C ASP A 282 5.05 -4.93 30.95
N VAL A 283 4.22 -5.69 30.27
CA VAL A 283 4.62 -6.71 29.29
C VAL A 283 3.70 -6.66 28.07
N ALA A 284 4.19 -7.17 26.94
CA ALA A 284 3.35 -7.48 25.80
C ALA A 284 2.94 -8.97 25.87
N VAL A 285 1.66 -9.27 25.71
CA VAL A 285 1.13 -10.64 25.73
C VAL A 285 0.53 -10.98 24.37
N LYS A 286 1.12 -11.95 23.67
CA LYS A 286 0.59 -12.46 22.40
C LYS A 286 -0.22 -13.72 22.66
N VAL A 287 -1.53 -13.66 22.40
CA VAL A 287 -2.47 -14.78 22.51
C VAL A 287 -2.78 -15.29 21.12
N LEU A 288 -2.60 -16.58 20.86
CA LEU A 288 -2.88 -17.19 19.56
C LEU A 288 -4.36 -17.42 19.33
N HIS A 289 -4.76 -17.52 18.07
CA HIS A 289 -6.15 -17.86 17.71
C HIS A 289 -6.49 -19.30 18.11
N ALA A 290 -7.78 -19.56 18.36
CA ALA A 290 -8.30 -20.83 18.92
C ALA A 290 -8.04 -22.10 18.10
N ASN A 291 -7.54 -21.96 16.87
CA ASN A 291 -7.37 -23.07 15.92
C ASN A 291 -6.03 -23.79 16.07
N ILE A 292 -5.14 -23.32 16.94
CA ILE A 292 -3.81 -23.91 17.18
C ILE A 292 -3.87 -24.79 18.42
N ASP A 293 -4.16 -26.09 18.24
CA ASP A 293 -4.16 -27.08 19.32
C ASP A 293 -2.71 -27.36 19.77
N PRO A 294 -2.31 -27.07 21.02
CA PRO A 294 -0.94 -27.28 21.48
C PRO A 294 -0.52 -28.78 21.55
N SER A 295 -1.48 -29.70 21.47
CA SER A 295 -1.24 -31.14 21.49
C SER A 295 -0.99 -31.72 20.09
N SER A 296 -1.38 -30.98 19.05
CA SER A 296 -1.10 -31.27 17.65
C SER A 296 0.40 -31.20 17.34
N GLU A 297 0.82 -31.84 16.24
CA GLU A 297 2.19 -31.74 15.74
C GLU A 297 2.62 -30.28 15.56
N ASP A 298 1.67 -29.46 15.08
CA ASP A 298 1.88 -28.04 14.85
C ASP A 298 2.05 -27.24 16.15
N GLY A 299 1.21 -27.51 17.14
CA GLY A 299 1.29 -26.90 18.46
C GLY A 299 2.56 -27.24 19.23
N ARG A 300 3.06 -28.48 19.11
CA ARG A 300 4.31 -28.90 19.77
C ARG A 300 5.54 -28.22 19.17
N LEU A 301 5.57 -28.02 17.85
CA LEU A 301 6.66 -27.30 17.22
C LEU A 301 6.62 -25.81 17.56
N PHE A 302 5.43 -25.21 17.59
CA PHE A 302 5.23 -23.83 17.99
C PHE A 302 5.77 -23.57 19.41
N VAL A 303 5.45 -24.48 20.34
CA VAL A 303 6.00 -24.48 21.69
C VAL A 303 7.52 -24.57 21.66
N HIS A 304 8.08 -25.52 20.90
CA HIS A 304 9.52 -25.73 20.77
C HIS A 304 10.24 -24.44 20.32
N GLU A 305 9.67 -23.72 19.36
CA GLU A 305 10.20 -22.48 18.83
C GLU A 305 10.18 -21.34 19.84
N ILE A 306 9.08 -21.15 20.58
CA ILE A 306 9.04 -20.22 21.72
C ILE A 306 10.14 -20.55 22.73
N ARG A 307 10.43 -21.83 22.97
CA ARG A 307 11.54 -22.22 23.86
C ARG A 307 12.89 -21.82 23.32
N SER A 308 13.10 -22.01 22.03
CA SER A 308 14.36 -21.67 21.35
C SER A 308 14.60 -20.16 21.39
N VAL A 309 13.57 -19.35 21.13
CA VAL A 309 13.67 -17.88 21.24
C VAL A 309 13.92 -17.45 22.68
N GLY A 310 13.21 -18.04 23.66
CA GLY A 310 13.38 -17.71 25.07
C GLY A 310 14.75 -18.05 25.67
N ARG A 311 15.60 -18.79 24.94
CA ARG A 311 17.00 -19.07 25.33
C ARG A 311 17.99 -18.04 24.81
N ILE A 312 17.59 -17.17 23.88
CA ILE A 312 18.45 -16.12 23.32
C ILE A 312 18.42 -14.93 24.27
N ASP A 313 19.54 -14.63 24.91
CA ASP A 313 19.72 -13.40 25.69
C ASP A 313 20.62 -12.43 24.91
N HIS A 314 19.98 -11.57 24.10
CA HIS A 314 20.67 -10.59 23.29
C HIS A 314 19.90 -9.27 23.23
N THR A 315 20.60 -8.14 23.23
CA THR A 315 19.95 -6.82 23.25
C THR A 315 19.08 -6.56 22.01
N ASN A 316 19.43 -7.14 20.85
CA ASN A 316 18.67 -6.96 19.60
C ASN A 316 17.63 -8.06 19.32
N VAL A 317 17.27 -8.88 20.32
CA VAL A 317 16.25 -9.95 20.22
C VAL A 317 15.23 -9.77 21.35
N VAL A 318 13.95 -9.93 21.04
CA VAL A 318 12.87 -9.76 22.03
C VAL A 318 12.99 -10.78 23.15
N ARG A 319 12.95 -10.31 24.40
CA ARG A 319 13.00 -11.19 25.57
C ARG A 319 11.62 -11.78 25.86
N ILE A 320 11.48 -13.11 25.77
CA ILE A 320 10.29 -13.84 26.23
C ILE A 320 10.39 -14.05 27.75
N HIS A 321 9.35 -13.64 28.48
CA HIS A 321 9.26 -13.78 29.92
C HIS A 321 8.57 -15.07 30.35
N GLN A 322 7.48 -15.44 29.68
CA GLN A 322 6.66 -16.60 30.04
C GLN A 322 5.81 -17.07 28.85
N ALA A 323 5.43 -18.34 28.81
CA ALA A 323 4.43 -18.89 27.89
C ALA A 323 3.51 -19.87 28.62
N ASP A 324 2.21 -19.83 28.35
CA ASP A 324 1.19 -20.65 29.02
C ASP A 324 -0.08 -20.77 28.15
N ILE A 325 -1.15 -21.37 28.70
CA ILE A 325 -2.46 -21.53 28.05
C ILE A 325 -3.49 -20.64 28.75
N THR A 326 -4.33 -19.93 27.99
CA THR A 326 -5.45 -19.16 28.52
C THR A 326 -6.56 -20.08 29.08
N HIS A 327 -7.53 -19.50 29.79
CA HIS A 327 -8.59 -20.28 30.44
C HIS A 327 -9.52 -20.99 29.43
N ASP A 328 -9.60 -20.46 28.21
CA ASP A 328 -10.34 -21.00 27.07
C ASP A 328 -9.48 -21.89 26.15
N GLY A 329 -8.25 -22.24 26.56
CA GLY A 329 -7.42 -23.23 25.88
C GLY A 329 -6.50 -22.69 24.78
N ARG A 330 -6.42 -21.37 24.57
CA ARG A 330 -5.51 -20.74 23.59
C ARG A 330 -4.09 -20.63 24.13
N LEU A 331 -3.10 -20.77 23.24
CA LEU A 331 -1.71 -20.50 23.56
C LEU A 331 -1.48 -19.01 23.79
N PHE A 332 -0.67 -18.63 24.78
CA PHE A 332 -0.13 -17.28 24.85
C PHE A 332 1.30 -17.24 25.37
N PHE A 333 1.99 -16.14 25.07
CA PHE A 333 3.29 -15.84 25.68
C PHE A 333 3.45 -14.35 25.96
N ALA A 334 4.09 -14.06 27.10
CA ALA A 334 4.43 -12.73 27.57
C ALA A 334 5.89 -12.41 27.23
N MET A 335 6.14 -11.23 26.69
CA MET A 335 7.45 -10.74 26.26
C MET A 335 7.69 -9.30 26.72
N GLU A 336 8.92 -8.80 26.57
CA GLU A 336 9.22 -7.40 26.87
C GLU A 336 8.31 -6.47 26.08
N LEU A 337 7.72 -5.47 26.75
CA LEU A 337 6.94 -4.44 26.08
C LEU A 337 7.90 -3.43 25.44
N LEU A 338 7.84 -3.31 24.12
CA LEU A 338 8.64 -2.37 23.35
C LEU A 338 7.82 -1.13 23.03
N ASP A 339 8.25 0.03 23.52
CA ASP A 339 7.66 1.33 23.19
C ASP A 339 8.52 2.00 22.12
N GLY A 340 8.11 1.85 20.86
CA GLY A 340 8.90 2.22 19.70
C GLY A 340 8.15 2.04 18.41
N ARG A 341 8.82 2.29 17.29
CA ARG A 341 8.27 2.16 15.94
C ARG A 341 9.02 1.09 15.18
N ASP A 342 8.31 0.29 14.40
CA ASP A 342 8.98 -0.70 13.56
C ASP A 342 9.71 -0.05 12.36
N LEU A 343 10.64 -0.79 11.75
CA LEU A 343 11.37 -0.31 10.58
C LEU A 343 10.46 -0.07 9.36
N GLN A 344 9.27 -0.68 9.32
CA GLN A 344 8.28 -0.43 8.27
C GLN A 344 7.70 0.98 8.41
N GLU A 345 7.31 1.40 9.60
CA GLU A 345 6.84 2.75 9.88
C GLU A 345 7.93 3.80 9.63
N LEU A 346 9.16 3.51 10.08
CA LEU A 346 10.29 4.42 9.88
C LEU A 346 10.66 4.60 8.40
N GLY A 347 10.71 3.50 7.64
CA GLY A 347 11.01 3.55 6.20
C GLY A 347 9.84 4.03 5.35
N ALA A 348 8.59 3.92 5.83
CA ALA A 348 7.41 4.40 5.10
C ALA A 348 7.31 5.92 5.10
N ALA A 349 7.78 6.58 6.16
CA ALA A 349 7.76 8.04 6.25
C ALA A 349 8.66 8.69 5.20
N ARG A 350 9.89 8.17 5.03
CA ARG A 350 10.85 8.54 3.99
C ARG A 350 12.03 7.57 4.00
N PRO A 351 12.78 7.45 2.89
CA PRO A 351 14.10 6.83 2.92
C PRO A 351 15.00 7.48 3.98
N LEU A 352 15.75 6.66 4.71
CA LEU A 352 16.59 7.09 5.81
C LEU A 352 18.01 7.44 5.34
N PRO A 353 18.69 8.39 6.01
CA PRO A 353 20.09 8.70 5.71
C PRO A 353 20.98 7.46 5.84
N ARG A 354 21.93 7.31 4.90
CA ARG A 354 22.86 6.17 4.83
C ARG A 354 23.47 5.79 6.19
N ALA A 355 23.98 6.77 6.94
CA ALA A 355 24.62 6.53 8.23
C ALA A 355 23.69 5.83 9.22
N ARG A 356 22.46 6.35 9.36
CA ARG A 356 21.44 5.77 10.24
C ARG A 356 21.00 4.38 9.78
N VAL A 357 20.87 4.15 8.47
CA VAL A 357 20.53 2.82 7.95
C VAL A 357 21.61 1.80 8.27
N VAL A 358 22.88 2.16 8.12
CA VAL A 358 24.01 1.28 8.45
C VAL A 358 24.01 0.93 9.94
N GLU A 359 23.74 1.90 10.81
CA GLU A 359 23.62 1.67 12.27
C GLU A 359 22.45 0.74 12.62
N LEU A 360 21.25 1.00 12.08
CA LEU A 360 20.07 0.16 12.32
C LEU A 360 20.26 -1.26 11.78
N MET A 361 20.84 -1.39 10.58
CA MET A 361 21.12 -2.70 9.97
C MET A 361 22.23 -3.45 10.72
N GLY A 362 23.23 -2.76 11.27
CA GLY A 362 24.24 -3.38 12.12
C GLY A 362 23.63 -4.03 13.36
N GLN A 363 22.67 -3.34 14.00
CA GLN A 363 21.93 -3.88 15.15
C GLN A 363 21.00 -5.04 14.77
N LEU A 364 20.28 -4.93 13.65
CA LEU A 364 19.44 -6.00 13.12
C LEU A 364 20.26 -7.26 12.83
N LEU A 365 21.42 -7.11 12.18
CA LEU A 365 22.32 -8.22 11.87
C LEU A 365 22.97 -8.82 13.12
N ALA A 366 23.25 -8.01 14.15
CA ALA A 366 23.69 -8.53 15.44
C ALA A 366 22.62 -9.42 16.10
N GLY A 367 21.35 -9.02 16.04
CA GLY A 367 20.23 -9.84 16.50
C GLY A 367 20.05 -11.14 15.72
N LEU A 368 20.17 -11.09 14.39
CA LEU A 368 20.14 -12.30 13.54
C LEU A 368 21.33 -13.22 13.82
N GLY A 369 22.53 -12.67 14.00
CA GLY A 369 23.73 -13.43 14.37
C GLY A 369 23.52 -14.20 15.67
N ALA A 370 23.01 -13.54 16.72
CA ALA A 370 22.72 -14.19 17.99
C ALA A 370 21.69 -15.33 17.88
N ALA A 371 20.69 -15.18 17.00
CA ALA A 371 19.73 -16.25 16.72
C ALA A 371 20.39 -17.41 15.95
N HIS A 372 21.20 -17.11 14.93
CA HIS A 372 21.92 -18.10 14.13
C HIS A 372 22.91 -18.91 14.99
N ASP A 373 23.62 -18.27 15.91
CA ASP A 373 24.52 -18.91 16.87
C ASP A 373 23.77 -19.84 17.84
N ALA A 374 22.52 -19.51 18.15
CA ALA A 374 21.61 -20.37 18.92
C ALA A 374 20.94 -21.48 18.06
N GLY A 375 21.31 -21.59 16.78
CA GLY A 375 20.76 -22.58 15.83
C GLY A 375 19.35 -22.26 15.34
N LEU A 376 18.88 -21.03 15.53
CA LEU A 376 17.55 -20.57 15.13
C LEU A 376 17.65 -19.67 13.88
N VAL A 377 16.78 -19.92 12.90
CA VAL A 377 16.66 -19.09 11.68
C VAL A 377 15.33 -18.34 11.76
N HIS A 378 15.34 -17.04 11.56
CA HIS A 378 14.16 -16.18 11.75
C HIS A 378 13.08 -16.41 10.68
N ALA A 379 13.47 -16.66 9.42
CA ALA A 379 12.62 -17.05 8.28
C ALA A 379 11.52 -16.05 7.82
N ASP A 380 11.25 -14.99 8.59
CA ASP A 380 10.30 -13.92 8.26
C ASP A 380 10.91 -12.54 8.60
N VAL A 381 12.17 -12.33 8.22
CA VAL A 381 12.83 -11.03 8.40
C VAL A 381 12.18 -10.00 7.48
N LYS A 382 11.54 -9.00 8.07
CA LYS A 382 10.86 -7.91 7.37
C LYS A 382 10.86 -6.64 8.24
N PRO A 383 10.61 -5.46 7.68
CA PRO A 383 10.68 -4.21 8.44
C PRO A 383 9.70 -4.16 9.63
N ALA A 384 8.50 -4.77 9.52
CA ALA A 384 7.53 -4.83 10.63
C ALA A 384 7.98 -5.70 11.83
N ASN A 385 8.96 -6.59 11.64
CA ASN A 385 9.46 -7.49 12.69
C ASN A 385 10.73 -6.95 13.38
N ALA A 386 11.07 -5.68 13.17
CA ALA A 386 12.21 -5.03 13.81
C ALA A 386 11.76 -3.69 14.40
N ILE A 387 11.66 -3.62 15.73
CA ILE A 387 11.18 -2.45 16.46
C ILE A 387 12.35 -1.59 16.91
N VAL A 388 12.30 -0.30 16.62
CA VAL A 388 13.27 0.70 17.06
C VAL A 388 12.72 1.40 18.29
N VAL A 389 13.42 1.26 19.42
CA VAL A 389 13.10 1.92 20.68
C VAL A 389 14.16 2.97 21.01
N ASP A 390 13.72 4.16 21.40
CA ASP A 390 14.61 5.23 21.85
C ASP A 390 15.07 4.94 23.29
N LYS A 391 16.38 4.92 23.53
CA LYS A 391 16.97 4.83 24.89
C LYS A 391 17.87 6.03 25.15
N ASP A 392 18.17 6.26 26.43
CA ASP A 392 19.08 7.34 26.88
C ASP A 392 20.46 7.31 26.20
N THR A 393 20.88 6.14 25.71
CA THR A 393 22.17 5.90 25.04
C THR A 393 22.09 5.84 23.51
N GLY A 394 20.91 6.06 22.91
CA GLY A 394 20.67 5.97 21.47
C GLY A 394 19.57 4.97 21.07
N GLU A 395 19.35 4.81 19.76
CA GLU A 395 18.33 3.90 19.21
C GLU A 395 18.73 2.43 19.40
N ARG A 396 17.80 1.59 19.87
CA ARG A 396 17.94 0.13 19.96
C ARG A 396 16.97 -0.53 18.99
N VAL A 397 17.48 -1.36 18.07
CA VAL A 397 16.67 -2.25 17.22
C VAL A 397 16.43 -3.58 17.93
N VAL A 398 15.20 -4.04 18.01
CA VAL A 398 14.82 -5.32 18.62
C VAL A 398 14.04 -6.15 17.61
N LEU A 399 14.56 -7.33 17.28
CA LEU A 399 13.85 -8.31 16.46
C LEU A 399 12.74 -8.97 17.26
N VAL A 400 11.53 -8.93 16.71
CA VAL A 400 10.31 -9.52 17.25
C VAL A 400 9.74 -10.55 16.28
N ASP A 401 8.81 -11.38 16.74
CA ASP A 401 8.07 -12.30 15.86
C ASP A 401 8.98 -13.21 15.01
N PHE A 402 9.88 -13.95 15.70
CA PHE A 402 10.59 -15.07 15.10
C PHE A 402 9.56 -15.99 14.44
N GLY A 403 9.76 -16.21 13.14
CA GLY A 403 8.73 -16.72 12.25
C GLY A 403 8.34 -18.15 12.59
N LEU A 404 7.28 -18.27 13.40
CA LEU A 404 6.52 -19.49 13.70
C LEU A 404 5.91 -20.17 12.44
N SER A 405 6.28 -19.70 11.26
CA SER A 405 5.98 -20.19 9.93
C SER A 405 6.81 -21.41 9.47
N ARG A 406 7.80 -21.88 10.25
CA ARG A 406 8.54 -23.12 9.96
C ARG A 406 8.01 -24.35 10.68
N LEU A 407 6.70 -24.54 10.58
CA LEU A 407 6.10 -25.88 10.65
C LEU A 407 6.59 -26.88 9.59
N ARG A 408 7.70 -26.63 8.88
CA ARG A 408 8.28 -27.52 7.86
C ARG A 408 9.80 -27.36 7.76
N ALA A 409 10.52 -28.44 8.08
CA ALA A 409 11.77 -28.82 7.44
C ALA A 409 11.49 -30.08 6.58
N PRO A 410 12.42 -30.56 5.75
CA PRO A 410 12.87 -30.05 4.46
C PRO A 410 12.05 -30.55 3.25
N ASP A 411 10.93 -31.27 3.45
CA ASP A 411 10.27 -32.07 2.40
C ASP A 411 8.80 -31.71 2.08
N ARG A 412 8.37 -30.46 2.27
CA ARG A 412 7.02 -30.03 1.87
C ARG A 412 6.98 -28.63 1.26
N ALA A 413 6.20 -28.51 0.18
CA ALA A 413 6.08 -27.32 -0.67
C ALA A 413 5.65 -26.03 0.08
N ALA A 414 6.16 -24.91 -0.43
CA ALA A 414 6.11 -23.54 0.11
C ALA A 414 4.70 -22.91 0.27
N ALA A 415 3.63 -23.59 -0.16
CA ALA A 415 2.26 -23.10 -0.12
C ALA A 415 1.66 -22.91 1.30
N SER A 416 2.39 -23.25 2.36
CA SER A 416 1.92 -23.12 3.75
C SER A 416 2.87 -22.33 4.68
N ALA A 417 3.91 -21.69 4.14
CA ALA A 417 4.85 -20.90 4.94
C ALA A 417 4.37 -19.44 5.01
N GLY A 418 3.59 -19.11 6.04
CA GLY A 418 2.92 -17.82 6.23
C GLY A 418 3.80 -16.60 6.50
N GLY A 419 4.88 -16.41 5.74
CA GLY A 419 5.61 -15.14 5.70
C GLY A 419 5.09 -14.20 4.61
N THR A 420 5.56 -12.96 4.58
CA THR A 420 5.22 -12.02 3.50
C THR A 420 6.16 -12.26 2.31
N PRO A 421 5.68 -12.69 1.12
CA PRO A 421 6.54 -13.02 -0.05
C PRO A 421 7.49 -11.89 -0.46
N ALA A 422 7.16 -10.65 -0.11
CA ALA A 422 7.93 -9.44 -0.42
C ALA A 422 9.41 -9.51 0.03
N TYR A 423 9.71 -10.16 1.16
CA TYR A 423 11.07 -10.21 1.73
C TYR A 423 11.69 -11.60 1.68
N MET A 424 10.99 -12.62 1.19
CA MET A 424 11.48 -14.00 1.18
C MET A 424 12.67 -14.20 0.23
N ALA A 425 13.60 -15.05 0.64
CA ALA A 425 14.69 -15.48 -0.21
C ALA A 425 14.20 -16.40 -1.36
N PRO A 426 14.89 -16.45 -2.51
CA PRO A 426 14.53 -17.31 -3.64
C PRO A 426 14.37 -18.79 -3.25
N GLU A 427 15.28 -19.34 -2.46
CA GLU A 427 15.22 -20.72 -1.98
C GLU A 427 14.02 -20.98 -1.04
N GLN A 428 13.61 -19.95 -0.29
CA GLN A 428 12.43 -20.00 0.56
C GLN A 428 11.14 -19.99 -0.28
N LEU A 429 11.12 -19.22 -1.38
CA LEU A 429 9.98 -19.16 -2.31
C LEU A 429 9.80 -20.43 -3.15
N HIS A 430 10.91 -21.03 -3.62
CA HIS A 430 10.85 -22.14 -4.59
C HIS A 430 11.00 -23.53 -3.95
N GLU A 431 11.86 -23.66 -2.95
CA GLU A 431 12.22 -24.97 -2.38
C GLU A 431 11.69 -25.15 -0.95
N GLY A 432 11.18 -24.09 -0.31
CA GLY A 432 10.82 -24.10 1.10
C GLY A 432 12.02 -24.32 2.04
N ARG A 433 13.24 -24.26 1.50
CA ARG A 433 14.48 -24.36 2.28
C ARG A 433 14.80 -23.00 2.87
N VAL A 434 15.12 -23.00 4.16
CA VAL A 434 15.52 -21.78 4.86
C VAL A 434 16.72 -22.10 5.73
N ASP A 435 17.78 -21.32 5.59
CA ASP A 435 18.94 -21.33 6.48
C ASP A 435 19.32 -19.89 6.84
N ALA A 436 20.41 -19.70 7.60
CA ALA A 436 20.87 -18.38 7.99
C ALA A 436 21.04 -17.41 6.81
N ARG A 437 21.39 -17.89 5.61
CA ARG A 437 21.62 -17.09 4.40
C ARG A 437 20.32 -16.62 3.76
N SER A 438 19.20 -17.26 4.08
CA SER A 438 17.86 -16.78 3.73
C SER A 438 17.52 -15.51 4.51
N ASP A 439 17.80 -15.49 5.82
CA ASP A 439 17.62 -14.30 6.65
C ASP A 439 18.50 -13.13 6.18
N LEU A 440 19.74 -13.40 5.74
CA LEU A 440 20.64 -12.37 5.21
C LEU A 440 20.13 -11.75 3.90
N PHE A 441 19.51 -12.57 3.04
CA PHE A 441 18.87 -12.07 1.81
C PHE A 441 17.70 -11.15 2.17
N SER A 442 16.84 -11.59 3.09
CA SER A 442 15.73 -10.79 3.58
C SER A 442 16.19 -9.48 4.25
N ALA A 443 17.25 -9.53 5.07
CA ALA A 443 17.87 -8.35 5.68
C ALA A 443 18.43 -7.38 4.63
N ALA A 444 18.99 -7.89 3.53
CA ALA A 444 19.44 -7.04 2.42
C ALA A 444 18.27 -6.35 1.70
N LEU A 445 17.12 -7.00 1.59
CA LEU A 445 15.89 -6.34 1.10
C LEU A 445 15.37 -5.28 2.08
N VAL A 446 15.50 -5.49 3.40
CA VAL A 446 15.21 -4.46 4.42
C VAL A 446 16.15 -3.26 4.28
N LEU A 447 17.45 -3.49 4.09
CA LEU A 447 18.45 -2.45 3.82
C LEU A 447 18.08 -1.60 2.59
N VAL A 448 17.75 -2.26 1.48
CA VAL A 448 17.30 -1.58 0.24
C VAL A 448 16.03 -0.76 0.51
N TYR A 449 15.07 -1.34 1.21
CA TYR A 449 13.83 -0.67 1.57
C TYR A 449 14.08 0.60 2.40
N LEU A 450 14.94 0.55 3.42
CA LEU A 450 15.25 1.71 4.24
C LEU A 450 16.01 2.80 3.48
N LEU A 451 16.88 2.42 2.53
CA LEU A 451 17.67 3.38 1.73
C LEU A 451 16.87 4.05 0.61
N THR A 452 15.86 3.37 0.05
CA THR A 452 15.28 3.75 -1.24
C THR A 452 13.75 3.73 -1.26
N GLY A 453 13.12 3.15 -0.24
CA GLY A 453 11.69 2.87 -0.22
C GLY A 453 11.27 1.72 -1.15
N TRP A 454 12.20 1.08 -1.86
CA TRP A 454 11.90 0.00 -2.79
C TRP A 454 11.32 -1.21 -2.05
N ARG A 455 10.26 -1.78 -2.59
CA ARG A 455 9.61 -3.01 -2.13
C ARG A 455 9.49 -3.96 -3.30
N ARG A 456 9.59 -5.26 -3.01
CA ARG A 456 9.42 -6.29 -4.03
C ARG A 456 8.04 -6.16 -4.69
N PRO A 457 7.97 -6.01 -6.02
CA PRO A 457 6.71 -5.79 -6.71
C PRO A 457 5.89 -7.06 -6.91
N ASN A 458 6.54 -8.22 -7.08
CA ASN A 458 5.90 -9.52 -7.26
C ASN A 458 6.88 -10.66 -6.90
N PRO A 459 6.39 -11.90 -6.69
CA PRO A 459 7.24 -13.03 -6.34
C PRO A 459 8.33 -13.36 -7.37
N SER A 460 8.10 -13.08 -8.66
CA SER A 460 9.06 -13.35 -9.75
C SER A 460 10.22 -12.33 -9.82
N THR A 461 10.04 -11.13 -9.26
CA THR A 461 11.10 -10.14 -9.10
C THR A 461 11.88 -10.44 -7.84
N LEU A 462 12.94 -11.23 -7.99
CA LEU A 462 13.74 -11.70 -6.85
C LEU A 462 14.54 -10.59 -6.19
N THR A 463 15.02 -9.62 -6.97
CA THR A 463 15.97 -8.60 -6.52
C THR A 463 15.60 -7.21 -7.07
N PRO A 464 15.98 -6.12 -6.38
CA PRO A 464 15.85 -4.77 -6.89
C PRO A 464 16.78 -4.54 -8.09
N PRO A 465 16.41 -3.65 -9.03
CA PRO A 465 17.33 -3.15 -10.04
C PRO A 465 18.60 -2.55 -9.37
N PRO A 466 19.82 -2.90 -9.80
CA PRO A 466 21.06 -2.46 -9.13
C PRO A 466 21.25 -0.94 -9.05
N ASP A 467 20.66 -0.21 -9.99
CA ASP A 467 20.69 1.25 -10.12
C ASP A 467 19.82 1.96 -9.08
N VAL A 468 18.91 1.26 -8.40
CA VAL A 468 18.11 1.80 -7.29
C VAL A 468 18.99 2.25 -6.12
N ILE A 469 20.14 1.62 -5.93
CA ILE A 469 21.16 2.08 -4.97
C ILE A 469 22.15 2.96 -5.72
N VAL A 470 22.13 4.26 -5.45
CA VAL A 470 22.99 5.26 -6.14
C VAL A 470 24.46 5.13 -5.71
N ASP A 471 24.70 4.79 -4.44
CA ASP A 471 26.03 4.64 -3.84
C ASP A 471 26.72 3.36 -4.34
N ALA A 472 27.88 3.50 -4.98
CA ALA A 472 28.58 2.39 -5.62
C ALA A 472 29.09 1.33 -4.61
N ASP A 473 29.53 1.77 -3.42
CA ASP A 473 30.08 0.87 -2.40
C ASP A 473 28.95 0.05 -1.76
N LEU A 474 27.82 0.70 -1.44
CA LEU A 474 26.63 -0.01 -0.94
C LEU A 474 26.01 -0.91 -2.01
N ARG A 475 26.03 -0.49 -3.28
CA ARG A 475 25.52 -1.30 -4.39
C ARG A 475 26.26 -2.64 -4.48
N ALA A 476 27.58 -2.64 -4.35
CA ALA A 476 28.38 -3.87 -4.40
C ALA A 476 28.00 -4.85 -3.27
N ILE A 477 27.80 -4.34 -2.06
CA ILE A 477 27.39 -5.14 -0.89
C ILE A 477 26.00 -5.74 -1.11
N VAL A 478 25.03 -4.92 -1.54
CA VAL A 478 23.65 -5.37 -1.78
C VAL A 478 23.58 -6.38 -2.92
N VAL A 479 24.30 -6.17 -4.01
CA VAL A 479 24.35 -7.13 -5.14
C VAL A 479 24.92 -8.48 -4.70
N ARG A 480 25.90 -8.51 -3.79
CA ARG A 480 26.41 -9.75 -3.21
C ARG A 480 25.41 -10.39 -2.25
N ALA A 481 24.78 -9.60 -1.37
CA ALA A 481 23.81 -10.11 -0.41
C ALA A 481 22.54 -10.67 -1.06
N LEU A 482 22.18 -10.16 -2.24
CA LEU A 482 21.01 -10.55 -3.03
C LEU A 482 21.33 -11.54 -4.17
N GLN A 483 22.47 -12.23 -4.14
CA GLN A 483 22.72 -13.31 -5.10
C GLN A 483 21.63 -14.39 -5.02
N VAL A 484 21.15 -14.89 -6.17
CA VAL A 484 20.10 -15.93 -6.16
C VAL A 484 20.63 -17.21 -5.52
N ASP A 485 21.88 -17.58 -5.82
CA ASP A 485 22.58 -18.72 -5.20
C ASP A 485 23.05 -18.38 -3.78
N PRO A 486 22.55 -19.06 -2.73
CA PRO A 486 22.94 -18.81 -1.33
C PRO A 486 24.45 -18.98 -1.09
N ALA A 487 25.14 -19.84 -1.85
CA ALA A 487 26.58 -20.05 -1.70
C ALA A 487 27.42 -18.82 -2.13
N LYS A 488 26.85 -17.92 -2.94
CA LYS A 488 27.52 -16.70 -3.42
C LYS A 488 27.23 -15.46 -2.56
N ARG A 489 26.37 -15.59 -1.54
CA ARG A 489 26.05 -14.54 -0.57
C ARG A 489 27.10 -14.43 0.52
N TYR A 490 26.91 -13.47 1.43
CA TYR A 490 27.54 -13.50 2.75
C TYR A 490 27.10 -14.76 3.50
N GLN A 491 28.03 -15.40 4.21
CA GLN A 491 27.76 -16.67 4.89
C GLN A 491 27.34 -16.49 6.35
N GLY A 492 27.50 -15.29 6.91
CA GLY A 492 27.07 -14.97 8.27
C GLY A 492 26.68 -13.50 8.47
N ALA A 493 25.85 -13.23 9.48
CA ALA A 493 25.36 -11.89 9.77
C ALA A 493 26.50 -10.92 10.15
N ALA A 494 27.51 -11.41 10.87
CA ALA A 494 28.72 -10.63 11.20
C ALA A 494 29.53 -10.23 9.96
N GLU A 495 29.62 -11.10 8.94
CA GLU A 495 30.33 -10.81 7.68
C GLU A 495 29.63 -9.67 6.91
N LEU A 496 28.29 -9.72 6.83
CA LEU A 496 27.50 -8.68 6.19
C LEU A 496 27.52 -7.36 6.99
N ALA A 497 27.46 -7.42 8.32
CA ALA A 497 27.56 -6.24 9.18
C ALA A 497 28.91 -5.53 9.02
N ALA A 498 30.02 -6.30 9.03
CA ALA A 498 31.36 -5.77 8.83
C ALA A 498 31.52 -5.09 7.46
N ALA A 499 30.94 -5.67 6.41
CA ALA A 499 30.93 -5.06 5.07
C ALA A 499 30.22 -3.69 5.06
N LEU A 500 29.08 -3.57 5.75
CA LEU A 500 28.33 -2.30 5.83
C LEU A 500 29.07 -1.23 6.63
N THR A 501 29.75 -1.60 7.72
CA THR A 501 30.51 -0.68 8.57
C THR A 501 31.86 -0.27 7.98
N GLY A 502 32.42 -1.06 7.05
CA GLY A 502 33.75 -0.85 6.46
C GLY A 502 33.85 0.28 5.43
N ILE A 503 32.74 0.91 5.04
CA ILE A 503 32.73 1.99 4.04
C ILE A 503 32.91 3.35 4.74
N ALA A 504 34.04 4.01 4.52
CA ALA A 504 34.30 5.35 5.03
C ALA A 504 33.21 6.36 4.58
N ALA A 505 32.76 7.22 5.49
CA ALA A 505 31.74 8.23 5.20
C ALA A 505 32.33 9.35 4.31
N PRO A 506 31.76 9.63 3.12
CA PRO A 506 32.09 10.86 2.40
C PRO A 506 31.57 12.09 3.17
N PRO A 507 32.21 13.27 3.02
CA PRO A 507 31.81 14.48 3.74
C PRO A 507 30.35 14.84 3.45
N LEU A 508 29.63 15.18 4.52
CA LEU A 508 28.22 15.55 4.52
C LEU A 508 27.98 16.71 3.55
N THR A 509 27.52 16.37 2.35
CA THR A 509 26.91 17.35 1.45
C THR A 509 25.42 17.24 1.71
N SER A 510 24.80 18.33 2.17
CA SER A 510 23.37 18.37 2.46
C SER A 510 22.58 18.12 1.18
N THR A 511 22.12 16.89 0.99
CA THR A 511 21.05 16.59 0.04
C THR A 511 19.74 16.62 0.81
N GLN A 512 18.93 17.65 0.56
CA GLN A 512 17.56 17.68 1.04
C GLN A 512 16.80 16.45 0.52
N PRO A 513 15.92 15.85 1.33
CA PRO A 513 15.09 14.73 0.89
C PRO A 513 14.07 15.22 -0.14
N THR A 514 13.96 14.50 -1.26
CA THR A 514 12.89 14.68 -2.24
C THR A 514 11.56 14.27 -1.60
N PRO A 515 10.51 15.11 -1.62
CA PRO A 515 9.21 14.78 -1.05
C PRO A 515 8.52 13.67 -1.85
N ILE A 516 7.88 12.72 -1.14
CA ILE A 516 6.94 11.76 -1.73
C ILE A 516 5.69 12.54 -2.11
N LEU A 517 5.45 12.71 -3.42
CA LEU A 517 4.25 13.37 -3.94
C LEU A 517 3.01 12.46 -3.68
N PRO A 518 1.98 12.91 -2.93
CA PRO A 518 0.79 12.12 -2.59
C PRO A 518 -0.02 11.69 -3.82
N PHE A 519 0.10 12.41 -4.93
CA PHE A 519 -0.57 12.12 -6.19
C PHE A 519 0.47 11.65 -7.21
N ARG A 520 0.94 10.41 -7.03
CA ARG A 520 1.98 9.76 -7.86
C ARG A 520 1.74 10.01 -9.36
N HIS A 521 2.79 10.34 -10.11
CA HIS A 521 2.73 10.62 -11.55
C HIS A 521 2.20 9.42 -12.36
N LEU A 522 1.01 9.55 -12.94
CA LEU A 522 0.48 8.92 -14.18
C LEU A 522 0.62 7.40 -14.38
N ALA A 523 1.21 6.66 -13.45
CA ALA A 523 1.43 5.23 -13.53
C ALA A 523 0.24 4.48 -12.92
N PRO A 524 -0.24 3.40 -13.55
CA PRO A 524 -1.28 2.58 -12.97
C PRO A 524 -0.79 1.96 -11.65
N LEU A 525 -1.67 1.96 -10.65
CA LEU A 525 -1.40 1.35 -9.35
C LEU A 525 -1.14 -0.13 -9.54
N THR A 526 -0.16 -0.65 -8.80
CA THR A 526 0.21 -2.07 -8.87
C THR A 526 -0.31 -2.82 -7.63
N GLU A 527 -0.07 -4.11 -7.57
CA GLU A 527 -0.43 -4.99 -6.46
C GLU A 527 0.10 -4.48 -5.10
N ILE A 528 1.20 -3.71 -5.13
CA ILE A 528 1.85 -3.11 -3.96
C ILE A 528 1.00 -1.97 -3.37
N ASP A 529 0.20 -1.31 -4.19
CA ASP A 529 -0.63 -0.16 -3.82
C ASP A 529 -2.06 -0.61 -3.40
N ARG A 530 -2.25 -1.86 -2.94
CA ARG A 530 -3.57 -2.45 -2.63
C ARG A 530 -4.42 -1.65 -1.64
N ASP A 531 -3.78 -0.97 -0.70
CA ASP A 531 -4.45 -0.16 0.32
C ASP A 531 -4.71 1.29 -0.14
N ARG A 532 -4.25 1.64 -1.35
CA ARG A 532 -4.27 3.00 -1.92
C ARG A 532 -5.31 3.15 -3.04
N LEU A 533 -6.05 2.07 -3.36
CA LEU A 533 -7.14 2.10 -4.32
C LEU A 533 -8.42 2.63 -3.65
N HIS A 534 -8.51 3.95 -3.49
CA HIS A 534 -9.65 4.59 -2.85
C HIS A 534 -10.79 4.89 -3.83
N GLY A 535 -12.04 4.69 -3.41
CA GLY A 535 -13.22 5.16 -4.12
C GLY A 535 -13.64 4.30 -5.32
N ARG A 536 -13.10 3.07 -5.41
CA ARG A 536 -13.36 2.07 -6.46
C ARG A 536 -13.85 0.73 -5.91
N GLU A 537 -14.27 0.69 -4.65
CA GLU A 537 -14.60 -0.53 -3.91
C GLU A 537 -15.83 -1.24 -4.50
N THR A 538 -16.84 -0.48 -4.91
CA THR A 538 -18.05 -1.00 -5.58
C THR A 538 -17.71 -1.59 -6.96
N ASP A 539 -16.93 -0.86 -7.76
CA ASP A 539 -16.50 -1.30 -9.10
C ASP A 539 -15.68 -2.60 -9.03
N LEU A 540 -14.78 -2.67 -8.04
CA LEU A 540 -13.99 -3.86 -7.75
C LEU A 540 -14.87 -5.04 -7.31
N GLY A 541 -15.90 -4.79 -6.50
CA GLY A 541 -16.85 -5.82 -6.07
C GLY A 541 -17.55 -6.50 -7.24
N VAL A 542 -18.07 -5.70 -8.20
CA VAL A 542 -18.73 -6.21 -9.41
C VAL A 542 -17.76 -7.03 -10.25
N LEU A 543 -16.56 -6.51 -10.52
CA LEU A 543 -15.57 -7.25 -11.31
C LEU A 543 -15.13 -8.56 -10.63
N ALA A 544 -14.94 -8.54 -9.30
CA ALA A 544 -14.58 -9.73 -8.54
C ALA A 544 -15.68 -10.79 -8.58
N GLU A 545 -16.96 -10.41 -8.46
CA GLU A 545 -18.08 -11.36 -8.60
C GLU A 545 -18.06 -12.07 -9.96
N HIS A 546 -17.88 -11.30 -11.04
CA HIS A 546 -17.76 -11.88 -12.38
C HIS A 546 -16.54 -12.79 -12.52
N ALA A 547 -15.37 -12.39 -11.98
CA ALA A 547 -14.17 -13.21 -11.99
C ALA A 547 -14.28 -14.49 -11.15
N LEU A 548 -15.14 -14.50 -10.12
CA LEU A 548 -15.36 -15.66 -9.25
C LEU A 548 -16.39 -16.65 -9.81
N PHE A 549 -17.41 -16.19 -10.54
CA PHE A 549 -18.55 -17.03 -10.90
C PHE A 549 -18.77 -17.22 -12.40
N ARG A 550 -18.04 -16.51 -13.27
CA ARG A 550 -18.16 -16.65 -14.73
C ARG A 550 -16.92 -17.32 -15.33
N ARG A 551 -17.09 -17.94 -16.50
CA ARG A 551 -15.99 -18.54 -17.28
C ARG A 551 -15.17 -17.49 -18.03
N CYS A 552 -15.82 -16.43 -18.50
CA CYS A 552 -15.17 -15.31 -19.15
C CYS A 552 -15.88 -14.01 -18.77
N VAL A 553 -15.14 -12.91 -18.69
CA VAL A 553 -15.69 -11.56 -18.54
C VAL A 553 -14.86 -10.57 -19.36
N ILE A 554 -15.53 -9.73 -20.12
CA ILE A 554 -14.89 -8.63 -20.85
C ILE A 554 -14.97 -7.39 -19.98
N TYR A 555 -13.82 -6.83 -19.61
CA TYR A 555 -13.70 -5.63 -18.80
C TYR A 555 -13.28 -4.45 -19.69
N THR A 556 -14.11 -3.42 -19.81
CA THR A 556 -13.89 -2.33 -20.76
C THR A 556 -14.11 -0.95 -20.16
N ALA A 557 -13.36 0.03 -20.66
CA ALA A 557 -13.47 1.43 -20.29
C ALA A 557 -12.69 2.31 -21.27
N PRO A 558 -12.95 3.63 -21.28
CA PRO A 558 -12.05 4.60 -21.89
C PRO A 558 -10.63 4.56 -21.29
N SER A 559 -9.67 5.18 -21.99
CA SER A 559 -8.29 5.28 -21.49
C SER A 559 -8.22 6.13 -20.21
N GLY A 560 -7.28 5.83 -19.32
CA GLY A 560 -7.07 6.61 -18.08
C GLY A 560 -8.11 6.41 -16.97
N THR A 561 -9.21 5.67 -17.18
CA THR A 561 -10.26 5.46 -16.15
C THR A 561 -9.79 4.62 -14.95
N GLY A 562 -8.64 3.96 -15.04
CA GLY A 562 -8.04 3.16 -13.96
C GLY A 562 -8.22 1.64 -14.09
N LYS A 563 -8.50 1.12 -15.30
CA LYS A 563 -8.65 -0.33 -15.54
C LYS A 563 -7.50 -1.16 -14.96
N THR A 564 -6.27 -0.85 -15.36
CA THR A 564 -5.06 -1.55 -14.88
C THR A 564 -4.89 -1.40 -13.36
N SER A 565 -5.22 -0.24 -12.78
CA SER A 565 -5.18 -0.03 -11.32
C SER A 565 -6.18 -0.93 -10.59
N ILE A 566 -7.41 -1.07 -11.09
CA ILE A 566 -8.42 -1.95 -10.48
C ILE A 566 -8.04 -3.42 -10.64
N LEU A 567 -7.51 -3.82 -11.79
CA LEU A 567 -7.07 -5.20 -12.00
C LEU A 567 -5.89 -5.55 -11.06
N ARG A 568 -4.87 -4.69 -10.99
CA ARG A 568 -3.63 -4.99 -10.28
C ARG A 568 -3.66 -4.66 -8.81
N ALA A 569 -4.10 -3.47 -8.41
CA ALA A 569 -4.17 -3.10 -7.00
C ALA A 569 -5.44 -3.63 -6.31
N GLY A 570 -6.50 -3.95 -7.08
CA GLY A 570 -7.79 -4.39 -6.54
C GLY A 570 -8.07 -5.88 -6.71
N LEU A 571 -8.21 -6.35 -7.96
CA LEU A 571 -8.72 -7.68 -8.27
C LEU A 571 -7.71 -8.78 -7.90
N LEU A 572 -6.45 -8.68 -8.33
CA LEU A 572 -5.43 -9.69 -8.03
C LEU A 572 -5.25 -9.92 -6.52
N PRO A 573 -5.03 -8.89 -5.68
CA PRO A 573 -4.79 -9.10 -4.25
C PRO A 573 -6.03 -9.63 -3.51
N ARG A 574 -7.23 -9.41 -4.07
CA ARG A 574 -8.49 -9.93 -3.55
C ARG A 574 -8.71 -11.40 -3.93
N LEU A 575 -8.37 -11.80 -5.16
CA LEU A 575 -8.38 -13.21 -5.57
C LEU A 575 -7.34 -14.03 -4.81
N GLU A 576 -6.13 -13.49 -4.62
CA GLU A 576 -5.08 -14.10 -3.83
C GLU A 576 -5.49 -14.30 -2.36
N ALA A 577 -6.16 -13.31 -1.76
CA ALA A 577 -6.67 -13.43 -0.39
C ALA A 577 -7.74 -14.53 -0.22
N LEU A 578 -8.43 -14.91 -1.31
CA LEU A 578 -9.38 -16.02 -1.34
C LEU A 578 -8.71 -17.37 -1.66
N GLY A 579 -7.37 -17.41 -1.80
CA GLY A 579 -6.63 -18.61 -2.17
C GLY A 579 -6.78 -19.02 -3.63
N ILE A 580 -7.24 -18.11 -4.50
CA ILE A 580 -7.42 -18.37 -5.93
C ILE A 580 -6.13 -18.02 -6.67
N HIS A 581 -5.69 -18.92 -7.55
CA HIS A 581 -4.49 -18.66 -8.35
C HIS A 581 -4.83 -17.71 -9.49
N ALA A 582 -4.30 -16.49 -9.44
CA ALA A 582 -4.53 -15.48 -10.46
C ALA A 582 -3.24 -15.18 -11.23
N ILE A 583 -3.32 -15.20 -12.57
CA ILE A 583 -2.20 -14.90 -13.46
C ILE A 583 -2.51 -13.60 -14.18
N TYR A 584 -1.66 -12.61 -13.98
CA TYR A 584 -1.73 -11.35 -14.71
C TYR A 584 -0.78 -11.36 -15.90
N LEU A 585 -1.31 -11.05 -17.08
CA LEU A 585 -0.50 -10.82 -18.27
C LEU A 585 -0.97 -9.53 -18.95
N ARG A 586 0.00 -8.66 -19.25
CA ARG A 586 -0.21 -7.53 -20.14
C ARG A 586 0.01 -7.99 -21.59
N CYS A 587 -1.04 -7.95 -22.40
CA CYS A 587 -1.06 -8.47 -23.76
C CYS A 587 -0.21 -7.62 -24.73
N ARG A 588 0.50 -8.33 -25.61
CA ARG A 588 1.35 -7.85 -26.72
C ARG A 588 1.29 -8.84 -27.89
N ALA A 589 1.94 -8.53 -29.01
CA ALA A 589 2.24 -9.53 -30.04
C ALA A 589 2.98 -10.73 -29.41
N ASP A 590 2.62 -11.95 -29.80
CA ASP A 590 3.17 -13.23 -29.30
C ASP A 590 2.92 -13.55 -27.81
N SER A 591 1.77 -13.12 -27.26
CA SER A 591 1.41 -13.36 -25.86
C SER A 591 1.10 -14.82 -25.50
N GLU A 592 0.84 -15.69 -26.48
CA GLU A 592 0.40 -17.06 -26.23
C GLU A 592 1.44 -17.88 -25.46
N ALA A 593 2.69 -17.87 -25.93
CA ALA A 593 3.78 -18.60 -25.28
C ALA A 593 4.12 -18.03 -23.90
N ALA A 594 3.97 -16.72 -23.71
CA ALA A 594 4.17 -16.07 -22.41
C ALA A 594 3.09 -16.47 -21.41
N LEU A 595 1.83 -16.55 -21.86
CA LEU A 595 0.71 -16.99 -21.03
C LEU A 595 0.83 -18.48 -20.66
N ALA A 596 1.16 -19.33 -21.64
CA ALA A 596 1.37 -20.76 -21.40
C ALA A 596 2.44 -21.00 -20.34
N LYS A 597 3.59 -20.32 -20.44
CA LYS A 597 4.67 -20.40 -19.44
C LYS A 597 4.31 -19.82 -18.08
N ALA A 598 3.47 -18.78 -18.05
CA ALA A 598 2.98 -18.19 -16.81
C ALA A 598 2.03 -19.14 -16.07
N ILE A 599 1.22 -19.91 -16.79
CA ILE A 599 0.37 -20.97 -16.23
C ILE A 599 1.21 -22.18 -15.80
N TRP A 600 2.15 -22.61 -16.65
CA TRP A 600 3.03 -23.73 -16.36
C TRP A 600 4.39 -23.60 -17.07
N PRO A 601 5.54 -23.60 -16.37
CA PRO A 601 6.84 -23.23 -16.94
C PRO A 601 7.31 -24.06 -18.14
N THR A 602 6.90 -25.34 -18.21
CA THR A 602 7.32 -26.28 -19.28
C THR A 602 6.33 -26.34 -20.44
N ALA A 603 5.18 -25.70 -20.34
CA ALA A 603 4.14 -25.77 -21.37
C ALA A 603 4.44 -24.85 -22.55
N THR A 604 4.10 -25.33 -23.74
CA THR A 604 4.28 -24.59 -25.00
C THR A 604 2.99 -23.96 -25.50
N THR A 605 1.83 -24.53 -25.11
CA THR A 605 0.50 -24.03 -25.47
C THR A 605 -0.36 -23.80 -24.23
N ILE A 606 -1.38 -22.93 -24.34
CA ILE A 606 -2.28 -22.61 -23.21
C ILE A 606 -3.05 -23.86 -22.75
N ALA A 607 -3.54 -24.67 -23.70
CA ALA A 607 -4.28 -25.90 -23.38
C ALA A 607 -3.42 -26.93 -22.64
N GLU A 608 -2.15 -27.11 -23.05
CA GLU A 608 -1.19 -27.96 -22.34
C GLU A 608 -0.93 -27.44 -20.92
N ALA A 609 -0.77 -26.12 -20.77
CA ALA A 609 -0.50 -25.51 -19.47
C ALA A 609 -1.68 -25.70 -18.49
N ILE A 610 -2.91 -25.47 -18.95
CA ILE A 610 -4.13 -25.65 -18.16
C ILE A 610 -4.36 -27.12 -17.82
N THR A 611 -4.11 -28.03 -18.77
CA THR A 611 -4.21 -29.48 -18.53
C THR A 611 -3.23 -29.93 -17.45
N THR A 612 -1.98 -29.44 -17.53
CA THR A 612 -0.95 -29.76 -16.56
C THR A 612 -1.29 -29.19 -15.17
N TRP A 613 -1.75 -27.94 -15.13
CA TRP A 613 -2.20 -27.29 -13.90
C TRP A 613 -3.34 -28.06 -13.21
N HIS A 614 -4.35 -28.47 -13.97
CA HIS A 614 -5.48 -29.24 -13.46
C HIS A 614 -5.04 -30.61 -12.93
N GLY A 615 -4.14 -31.30 -13.65
CA GLY A 615 -3.61 -32.61 -13.25
C GLY A 615 -2.86 -32.61 -11.91
N HIS A 616 -2.36 -31.47 -11.44
CA HIS A 616 -1.68 -31.32 -10.14
C HIS A 616 -2.63 -30.94 -8.98
N GLY A 617 -3.95 -31.01 -9.20
CA GLY A 617 -4.94 -30.68 -8.17
C GLY A 617 -5.13 -29.17 -7.95
N GLY A 618 -4.85 -28.35 -8.96
CA GLY A 618 -5.13 -26.91 -8.91
C GLY A 618 -6.62 -26.64 -8.71
N ALA A 619 -6.97 -25.79 -7.73
CA ALA A 619 -8.36 -25.48 -7.38
C ALA A 619 -9.04 -24.63 -8.48
N LYS A 620 -8.86 -23.30 -8.42
CA LYS A 620 -9.42 -22.35 -9.39
C LYS A 620 -8.31 -21.45 -9.95
N LEU A 621 -8.32 -21.26 -11.27
CA LEU A 621 -7.38 -20.43 -12.01
C LEU A 621 -8.11 -19.22 -12.61
N VAL A 622 -7.58 -18.01 -12.40
CA VAL A 622 -8.11 -16.79 -13.03
C VAL A 622 -7.02 -16.17 -13.90
N LEU A 623 -7.26 -16.06 -15.21
CA LEU A 623 -6.37 -15.44 -16.17
C LEU A 623 -6.80 -13.99 -16.40
N VAL A 624 -6.02 -13.03 -15.92
CA VAL A 624 -6.25 -11.60 -16.10
C VAL A 624 -5.40 -11.08 -17.24
N LEU A 625 -6.04 -10.85 -18.39
CA LEU A 625 -5.40 -10.40 -19.62
C LEU A 625 -5.67 -8.90 -19.81
N ASP A 626 -4.65 -8.07 -19.58
CA ASP A 626 -4.77 -6.62 -19.63
C ASP A 626 -4.25 -6.02 -20.94
N GLN A 627 -4.89 -4.96 -21.42
CA GLN A 627 -4.59 -4.29 -22.69
C GLN A 627 -4.66 -5.22 -23.91
N LEU A 628 -5.76 -5.97 -24.03
CA LEU A 628 -5.95 -6.92 -25.12
C LEU A 628 -5.88 -6.26 -26.51
N GLU A 629 -6.12 -4.95 -26.63
CA GLU A 629 -5.92 -4.20 -27.87
C GLU A 629 -4.50 -4.37 -28.47
N GLY A 630 -3.49 -4.65 -27.64
CA GLY A 630 -2.12 -4.93 -28.08
C GLY A 630 -1.92 -6.30 -28.73
N ALA A 631 -2.88 -7.21 -28.59
CA ALA A 631 -2.86 -8.56 -29.14
C ALA A 631 -4.08 -8.90 -30.02
N ILE A 632 -5.12 -8.05 -30.04
CA ILE A 632 -6.37 -8.30 -30.79
C ILE A 632 -6.19 -8.39 -32.31
N ALA A 633 -5.07 -7.88 -32.83
CA ALA A 633 -4.71 -8.04 -34.23
C ALA A 633 -4.38 -9.50 -34.59
N ASP A 634 -3.89 -10.26 -33.61
CA ASP A 634 -3.60 -11.69 -33.72
C ASP A 634 -4.82 -12.51 -33.28
N ALA A 635 -5.61 -12.94 -34.26
CA ALA A 635 -6.79 -13.75 -34.01
C ALA A 635 -6.46 -15.16 -33.50
N SER A 636 -5.21 -15.61 -33.53
CA SER A 636 -4.81 -16.93 -33.04
C SER A 636 -4.76 -16.97 -31.51
N PHE A 637 -4.15 -15.95 -30.88
CA PHE A 637 -4.06 -15.83 -29.43
C PHE A 637 -5.44 -15.74 -28.76
N VAL A 638 -6.35 -14.91 -29.27
CA VAL A 638 -7.70 -14.77 -28.71
C VAL A 638 -8.48 -16.08 -28.82
N ARG A 639 -8.34 -16.81 -29.94
CA ARG A 639 -8.92 -18.15 -30.08
C ARG A 639 -8.34 -19.15 -29.08
N ALA A 640 -7.02 -19.16 -28.89
CA ALA A 640 -6.36 -20.06 -27.95
C ALA A 640 -6.79 -19.82 -26.49
N VAL A 641 -7.00 -18.57 -26.10
CA VAL A 641 -7.50 -18.20 -24.76
C VAL A 641 -8.97 -18.58 -24.55
N LEU A 642 -9.77 -18.60 -25.62
CA LEU A 642 -11.20 -18.88 -25.57
C LEU A 642 -11.57 -20.30 -26.02
N ALA A 643 -10.58 -21.16 -26.27
CA ALA A 643 -10.76 -22.55 -26.69
C ALA A 643 -11.14 -23.46 -25.50
N PHE A 644 -12.22 -23.12 -24.79
CA PHE A 644 -12.66 -23.81 -23.57
C PHE A 644 -12.92 -25.31 -23.80
N GLU A 645 -13.32 -25.70 -25.01
CA GLU A 645 -13.51 -27.10 -25.42
C GLU A 645 -12.23 -27.93 -25.43
N THR A 646 -11.06 -27.28 -25.50
CA THR A 646 -9.76 -27.95 -25.51
C THR A 646 -9.23 -28.22 -24.10
N TRP A 647 -9.92 -27.74 -23.06
CA TRP A 647 -9.48 -27.85 -21.66
C TRP A 647 -10.15 -29.06 -20.98
N PRO A 648 -9.53 -29.63 -19.92
CA PRO A 648 -10.09 -30.79 -19.22
C PRO A 648 -11.48 -30.54 -18.64
N ALA A 649 -12.35 -31.56 -18.72
CA ALA A 649 -13.67 -31.52 -18.09
C ALA A 649 -13.52 -31.45 -16.56
N GLY A 650 -13.86 -30.29 -15.98
CA GLY A 650 -13.73 -30.01 -14.54
C GLY A 650 -12.64 -28.99 -14.19
N ALA A 651 -11.87 -28.48 -15.16
CA ALA A 651 -10.95 -27.38 -14.92
C ALA A 651 -11.72 -26.08 -14.61
N GLU A 652 -11.61 -25.57 -13.39
CA GLU A 652 -12.18 -24.28 -13.00
C GLU A 652 -11.26 -23.13 -13.42
N VAL A 653 -11.40 -22.69 -14.67
CA VAL A 653 -10.65 -21.56 -15.23
C VAL A 653 -11.59 -20.41 -15.59
N THR A 654 -11.26 -19.20 -15.14
CA THR A 654 -11.95 -17.96 -15.51
C THR A 654 -11.01 -17.03 -16.27
N VAL A 655 -11.46 -16.41 -17.36
CA VAL A 655 -10.70 -15.44 -18.14
C VAL A 655 -11.28 -14.03 -17.98
N VAL A 656 -10.46 -13.07 -17.59
CA VAL A 656 -10.79 -11.64 -17.52
C VAL A 656 -10.07 -10.93 -18.66
N LEU A 657 -10.83 -10.47 -19.66
CA LEU A 657 -10.33 -9.78 -20.86
C LEU A 657 -10.48 -8.28 -20.69
N SER A 658 -9.41 -7.57 -20.33
CA SER A 658 -9.40 -6.11 -20.24
C SER A 658 -9.03 -5.48 -21.58
N ILE A 659 -9.91 -4.63 -22.09
CA ILE A 659 -9.77 -3.97 -23.39
C ILE A 659 -10.20 -2.50 -23.33
N ARG A 660 -9.66 -1.68 -24.24
CA ARG A 660 -10.18 -0.33 -24.48
C ARG A 660 -11.55 -0.35 -25.15
N GLU A 661 -12.38 0.63 -24.78
CA GLU A 661 -13.73 0.80 -25.29
C GLU A 661 -13.80 0.86 -26.83
N ASP A 662 -12.88 1.60 -27.45
CA ASP A 662 -12.80 1.78 -28.92
C ASP A 662 -12.55 0.45 -29.67
N TYR A 663 -11.99 -0.55 -28.99
CA TYR A 663 -11.67 -1.86 -29.55
C TYR A 663 -12.70 -2.93 -29.17
N LEU A 664 -13.68 -2.60 -28.31
CA LEU A 664 -14.68 -3.54 -27.82
C LEU A 664 -15.49 -4.15 -28.95
N ALA A 665 -15.96 -3.34 -29.91
CA ALA A 665 -16.78 -3.84 -31.02
C ALA A 665 -16.06 -4.94 -31.84
N ARG A 666 -14.74 -4.77 -32.01
CA ARG A 666 -13.90 -5.76 -32.69
C ARG A 666 -13.77 -7.05 -31.88
N LEU A 667 -13.57 -6.95 -30.56
CA LEU A 667 -13.51 -8.12 -29.68
C LEU A 667 -14.86 -8.86 -29.65
N VAL A 668 -15.96 -8.12 -29.50
CA VAL A 668 -17.32 -8.70 -29.46
C VAL A 668 -17.61 -9.48 -30.73
N ALA A 669 -17.26 -8.94 -31.92
CA ALA A 669 -17.41 -9.64 -33.18
C ALA A 669 -16.66 -10.99 -33.18
N TYR A 670 -15.41 -11.02 -32.72
CA TYR A 670 -14.65 -12.27 -32.59
C TYR A 670 -15.24 -13.23 -31.56
N THR A 671 -15.69 -12.74 -30.40
CA THR A 671 -16.22 -13.60 -29.34
C THR A 671 -17.59 -14.18 -29.69
N GLN A 672 -18.43 -13.46 -30.45
CA GLN A 672 -19.74 -13.96 -30.88
C GLN A 672 -19.63 -15.18 -31.81
N GLU A 673 -18.54 -15.29 -32.56
CA GLU A 673 -18.24 -16.47 -33.39
C GLU A 673 -17.81 -17.69 -32.56
N LEU A 674 -17.24 -17.47 -31.37
CA LEU A 674 -16.63 -18.51 -30.53
C LEU A 674 -17.54 -18.95 -29.38
N GLU A 675 -18.11 -18.01 -28.63
CA GLU A 675 -18.98 -18.28 -27.48
C GLU A 675 -20.04 -17.16 -27.32
N PRO A 676 -21.33 -17.44 -27.56
CA PRO A 676 -22.40 -16.46 -27.42
C PRO A 676 -22.65 -16.09 -25.95
N GLY A 677 -22.76 -14.80 -25.64
CA GLY A 677 -23.30 -14.31 -24.36
C GLY A 677 -22.29 -14.00 -23.25
N MET A 678 -21.03 -13.70 -23.58
CA MET A 678 -20.04 -13.25 -22.58
C MET A 678 -20.46 -11.94 -21.89
N PRO A 679 -20.38 -11.85 -20.55
CA PRO A 679 -20.71 -10.63 -19.81
C PRO A 679 -19.66 -9.53 -20.06
N ILE A 680 -20.15 -8.32 -20.36
CA ILE A 680 -19.32 -7.11 -20.55
C ILE A 680 -19.50 -6.22 -19.32
N VAL A 681 -18.43 -6.06 -18.54
CA VAL A 681 -18.36 -5.16 -17.39
C VAL A 681 -17.69 -3.87 -17.84
N ARG A 682 -18.45 -2.77 -17.81
CA ARG A 682 -17.94 -1.43 -18.13
C ARG A 682 -17.52 -0.72 -16.85
N LEU A 683 -16.28 -0.26 -16.76
CA LEU A 683 -15.84 0.56 -15.63
C LEU A 683 -16.41 1.99 -15.76
N PRO A 684 -17.29 2.42 -14.85
CA PRO A 684 -17.80 3.80 -14.88
C PRO A 684 -16.71 4.83 -14.53
N PRO A 685 -16.93 6.11 -14.87
CA PRO A 685 -16.12 7.20 -14.34
C PRO A 685 -16.25 7.29 -12.81
N LEU A 686 -15.36 8.02 -12.15
CA LEU A 686 -15.32 8.07 -10.68
C LEU A 686 -16.53 8.86 -10.15
N SER A 687 -17.23 8.33 -9.15
CA SER A 687 -18.34 9.05 -8.51
C SER A 687 -17.81 10.22 -7.67
N PRO A 688 -18.61 11.25 -7.37
CA PRO A 688 -18.20 12.35 -6.49
C PRO A 688 -17.72 11.87 -5.11
N ALA A 689 -18.38 10.85 -4.55
CA ALA A 689 -17.97 10.23 -3.29
C ALA A 689 -16.64 9.47 -3.43
N GLY A 690 -16.46 8.72 -4.52
CA GLY A 690 -15.20 8.03 -4.81
C GLY A 690 -14.03 9.01 -5.05
N ALA A 691 -14.28 10.12 -5.74
CA ALA A 691 -13.32 11.20 -5.95
C ALA A 691 -12.91 11.87 -4.63
N ARG A 692 -13.87 12.13 -3.74
CA ARG A 692 -13.59 12.61 -2.39
C ARG A 692 -12.65 11.65 -1.64
N ALA A 693 -12.93 10.34 -1.66
CA ALA A 693 -12.07 9.34 -1.04
C ALA A 693 -10.67 9.29 -1.68
N ALA A 694 -10.60 9.38 -3.01
CA ALA A 694 -9.34 9.41 -3.77
C ALA A 694 -8.49 10.68 -3.55
N ILE A 695 -9.07 11.76 -3.01
CA ILE A 695 -8.35 12.97 -2.61
C ILE A 695 -7.96 12.90 -1.14
N VAL A 696 -8.91 12.59 -0.26
CA VAL A 696 -8.71 12.62 1.21
C VAL A 696 -7.80 11.49 1.68
N GLY A 697 -7.91 10.30 1.09
CA GLY A 697 -7.09 9.14 1.45
C GLY A 697 -5.59 9.43 1.31
N PRO A 698 -5.10 9.77 0.11
CA PRO A 698 -3.69 10.07 -0.11
C PRO A 698 -3.17 11.30 0.67
N LEU A 699 -4.01 12.32 0.88
CA LEU A 699 -3.65 13.46 1.72
C LEU A 699 -3.50 13.06 3.19
N GLY A 700 -4.39 12.21 3.70
CA GLY A 700 -4.30 11.64 5.05
C GLY A 700 -3.02 10.83 5.26
N GLU A 701 -2.66 9.99 4.28
CA GLU A 701 -1.38 9.26 4.28
C GLU A 701 -0.17 10.20 4.34
N ALA A 702 -0.22 11.31 3.59
CA ALA A 702 0.82 12.34 3.57
C ALA A 702 0.77 13.31 4.76
N ARG A 703 -0.15 13.12 5.72
CA ARG A 703 -0.42 14.02 6.85
C ARG A 703 -0.74 15.46 6.43
N LEU A 704 -1.37 15.60 5.27
CA LEU A 704 -1.89 16.85 4.77
C LEU A 704 -3.40 16.93 4.98
N ALA A 705 -3.89 18.10 5.32
CA ALA A 705 -5.31 18.39 5.38
C ALA A 705 -5.77 19.13 4.10
N ILE A 706 -7.05 19.02 3.78
CA ILE A 706 -7.71 19.83 2.75
C ILE A 706 -8.90 20.54 3.37
N GLU A 707 -9.03 21.84 3.12
CA GLU A 707 -10.19 22.60 3.56
C GLU A 707 -11.48 22.05 2.91
N PRO A 708 -12.58 21.91 3.66
CA PRO A 708 -13.86 21.44 3.10
C PRO A 708 -14.33 22.28 1.91
N ASP A 709 -14.21 23.61 2.01
CA ASP A 709 -14.64 24.53 0.96
C ASP A 709 -13.79 24.40 -0.32
N LEU A 710 -12.50 24.10 -0.18
CA LEU A 710 -11.63 23.78 -1.32
C LEU A 710 -12.06 22.47 -1.97
N LEU A 711 -12.27 21.44 -1.16
CA LEU A 711 -12.64 20.11 -1.66
C LEU A 711 -13.95 20.17 -2.45
N ASP A 712 -14.96 20.91 -1.97
CA ASP A 712 -16.23 21.07 -2.66
C ASP A 712 -16.09 21.90 -3.96
N ALA A 713 -15.30 22.98 -3.94
CA ALA A 713 -15.02 23.77 -5.14
C ALA A 713 -14.27 22.95 -6.21
N LEU A 714 -13.25 22.20 -5.81
CA LEU A 714 -12.45 21.35 -6.69
C LEU A 714 -13.30 20.23 -7.32
N LEU A 715 -14.11 19.53 -6.50
CA LEU A 715 -14.99 18.47 -7.01
C LEU A 715 -16.04 19.02 -7.98
N GLY A 716 -16.59 20.22 -7.72
CA GLY A 716 -17.52 20.89 -8.61
C GLY A 716 -16.89 21.25 -9.96
N ASP A 717 -15.66 21.76 -9.97
CA ASP A 717 -14.93 22.10 -11.19
C ASP A 717 -14.58 20.85 -12.01
N LEU A 718 -14.13 19.78 -11.35
CA LEU A 718 -13.82 18.50 -11.99
C LEU A 718 -15.07 17.83 -12.59
N GLU A 719 -16.22 17.96 -11.92
CA GLU A 719 -17.50 17.46 -12.42
C GLU A 719 -17.95 18.22 -13.68
N ARG A 720 -17.82 19.55 -13.69
CA ARG A 720 -18.09 20.37 -14.89
C ARG A 720 -17.17 19.98 -16.06
N ALA A 721 -15.88 19.81 -15.79
CA ALA A 721 -14.91 19.39 -16.80
C ALA A 721 -15.21 17.98 -17.36
N ALA A 722 -15.64 17.05 -16.52
CA ALA A 722 -16.05 15.72 -16.95
C ALA A 722 -17.37 15.74 -17.75
N SER A 723 -18.31 16.61 -17.40
CA SER A 723 -19.59 16.77 -18.11
C SER A 723 -19.39 17.27 -19.55
N ALA A 724 -18.37 18.09 -19.80
CA ALA A 724 -18.03 18.57 -21.14
C ALA A 724 -17.56 17.45 -22.10
N ILE A 725 -16.88 16.43 -21.58
CA ILE A 725 -16.36 15.28 -22.36
C ILE A 725 -17.27 14.04 -22.28
N GLY A 726 -18.26 14.05 -21.37
CA GLY A 726 -19.16 12.92 -21.11
C GLY A 726 -19.95 12.40 -22.33
N PRO A 727 -20.49 13.27 -23.22
CA PRO A 727 -21.20 12.83 -24.42
C PRO A 727 -20.33 12.03 -25.40
N GLU A 728 -19.07 12.43 -25.56
CA GLU A 728 -18.11 11.77 -26.45
C GLU A 728 -17.64 10.43 -25.87
N MET A 729 -17.54 10.34 -24.55
CA MET A 729 -17.14 9.14 -23.81
C MET A 729 -18.29 8.17 -23.48
N GLY A 730 -19.53 8.50 -23.87
CA GLY A 730 -20.72 7.68 -23.61
C GLY A 730 -21.21 7.66 -22.15
N TRP A 731 -20.87 8.66 -21.33
CA TRP A 731 -21.20 8.75 -19.89
C TRP A 731 -22.50 9.55 -19.60
N GLY A 732 -23.49 9.47 -20.48
CA GLY A 732 -24.67 10.36 -20.46
C GLY A 732 -25.40 10.45 -19.12
N GLY A 733 -25.58 11.68 -18.61
CA GLY A 733 -26.49 12.02 -17.51
C GLY A 733 -25.99 11.76 -16.08
N VAL A 734 -24.78 11.25 -15.88
CA VAL A 734 -24.25 10.89 -14.55
C VAL A 734 -23.27 11.95 -14.04
N ARG A 735 -23.43 12.39 -12.78
CA ARG A 735 -22.44 13.24 -12.09
C ARG A 735 -21.17 12.42 -11.89
N ALA A 736 -20.11 12.79 -12.58
CA ALA A 736 -18.92 11.96 -12.70
C ALA A 736 -17.65 12.82 -12.69
N ILE A 737 -16.55 12.25 -12.22
CA ILE A 737 -15.23 12.87 -12.23
C ILE A 737 -14.29 11.97 -13.03
N TYR A 738 -13.58 12.59 -13.97
CA TYR A 738 -12.59 11.87 -14.76
C TYR A 738 -11.28 11.74 -13.95
N PRO A 739 -10.82 10.51 -13.62
CA PRO A 739 -9.66 10.33 -12.74
C PRO A 739 -8.39 11.06 -13.19
N PRO A 740 -8.09 11.16 -14.50
CA PRO A 740 -6.94 11.93 -14.97
C PRO A 740 -7.02 13.45 -14.68
N HIS A 741 -8.21 14.07 -14.77
CA HIS A 741 -8.40 15.48 -14.37
C HIS A 741 -8.16 15.66 -12.86
N LEU A 742 -8.68 14.74 -12.05
CA LEU A 742 -8.49 14.75 -10.60
C LEU A 742 -7.01 14.67 -10.24
N GLN A 743 -6.27 13.76 -10.88
CA GLN A 743 -4.85 13.57 -10.63
C GLN A 743 -4.04 14.83 -10.96
N LEU A 744 -4.29 15.46 -12.11
CA LEU A 744 -3.63 16.70 -12.50
C LEU A 744 -3.90 17.84 -11.51
N ALA A 745 -5.17 18.04 -11.15
CA ALA A 745 -5.55 19.11 -10.22
C ALA A 745 -4.88 18.95 -8.85
N CYS A 746 -4.86 17.71 -8.34
CA CYS A 746 -4.29 17.41 -7.03
C CYS A 746 -2.76 17.57 -7.00
N SER A 747 -2.06 17.16 -8.07
CA SER A 747 -0.62 17.36 -8.18
C SER A 747 -0.24 18.84 -8.17
N VAL A 748 -0.93 19.68 -8.95
CA VAL A 748 -0.64 21.12 -9.02
C VAL A 748 -1.01 21.83 -7.71
N LEU A 749 -2.10 21.42 -7.05
CA LEU A 749 -2.46 21.94 -5.74
C LEU A 749 -1.42 21.62 -4.67
N TYR A 750 -0.87 20.40 -4.69
CA TYR A 750 0.21 20.02 -3.78
C TYR A 750 1.48 20.85 -4.02
N GLU A 751 1.85 21.09 -5.27
CA GLU A 751 3.01 21.92 -5.63
C GLU A 751 2.87 23.39 -5.18
N ALA A 752 1.64 23.85 -4.95
CA ALA A 752 1.36 25.21 -4.49
C ALA A 752 1.53 25.41 -2.97
N LEU A 753 1.83 24.35 -2.21
CA LEU A 753 2.10 24.45 -0.76
C LEU A 753 3.45 25.12 -0.49
N GLY A 754 3.45 26.11 0.40
CA GLY A 754 4.65 26.75 0.91
C GLY A 754 5.44 25.86 1.89
N PRO A 755 6.72 26.17 2.17
CA PRO A 755 7.52 25.44 3.15
C PRO A 755 6.87 25.47 4.54
N GLY A 756 6.52 24.30 5.06
CA GLY A 756 5.89 24.15 6.39
C GLY A 756 4.36 24.23 6.39
N GLU A 757 3.72 24.46 5.24
CA GLU A 757 2.26 24.37 5.13
C GLU A 757 1.82 22.89 5.07
N ALA A 758 0.86 22.53 5.93
CA ALA A 758 0.30 21.19 6.00
C ALA A 758 -1.18 21.12 5.58
N THR A 759 -1.72 22.20 5.00
CA THR A 759 -3.14 22.30 4.65
C THR A 759 -3.34 22.95 3.29
N LEU A 760 -4.00 22.23 2.38
CA LEU A 760 -4.48 22.76 1.12
C LEU A 760 -5.72 23.63 1.38
N THR A 761 -5.68 24.90 0.96
CA THR A 761 -6.69 25.90 1.28
C THR A 761 -7.38 26.40 0.01
N LEU A 762 -8.59 26.93 0.14
CA LEU A 762 -9.29 27.53 -0.99
C LEU A 762 -8.51 28.73 -1.57
N ALA A 763 -7.69 29.39 -0.75
CA ALA A 763 -6.77 30.43 -1.20
C ALA A 763 -5.68 29.89 -2.14
N HIS A 764 -5.12 28.70 -1.87
CA HIS A 764 -4.18 28.03 -2.79
C HIS A 764 -4.80 27.84 -4.18
N TYR A 765 -6.02 27.32 -4.21
CA TYR A 765 -6.73 27.04 -5.45
C TYR A 765 -7.17 28.30 -6.21
N ARG A 766 -7.64 29.33 -5.49
CA ARG A 766 -8.02 30.62 -6.08
C ARG A 766 -6.81 31.37 -6.67
N ARG A 767 -5.63 31.29 -6.05
CA ARG A 767 -4.39 31.86 -6.61
C ARG A 767 -4.01 31.21 -7.95
N LEU A 768 -4.27 29.91 -8.10
CA LEU A 768 -4.05 29.18 -9.34
C LEU A 768 -5.13 29.41 -10.41
N GLY A 769 -6.16 30.21 -10.13
CA GLY A 769 -7.23 30.51 -11.08
C GLY A 769 -8.28 29.41 -11.27
N GLY A 770 -8.32 28.39 -10.39
CA GLY A 770 -9.24 27.25 -10.50
C GLY A 770 -8.77 26.18 -11.50
N PHE A 771 -9.58 25.13 -11.71
CA PHE A 771 -9.16 23.98 -12.52
C PHE A 771 -8.88 24.34 -14.00
N ASP A 772 -9.72 25.17 -14.60
CA ASP A 772 -9.58 25.57 -16.02
C ASP A 772 -8.27 26.34 -16.29
N ALA A 773 -7.78 27.09 -15.30
CA ALA A 773 -6.49 27.77 -15.35
C ALA A 773 -5.33 26.80 -15.10
N ILE A 774 -5.45 25.86 -14.16
CA ILE A 774 -4.41 24.86 -13.84
C ILE A 774 -4.00 24.02 -15.06
N VAL A 775 -4.97 23.54 -15.84
CA VAL A 775 -4.69 22.72 -17.05
C VAL A 775 -3.98 23.54 -18.13
N GLY A 776 -4.30 24.84 -18.22
CA GLY A 776 -3.72 25.72 -19.23
C GLY A 776 -2.36 26.28 -18.88
N GLU A 777 -2.24 26.82 -17.67
CA GLU A 777 -1.06 27.55 -17.22
C GLU A 777 0.12 26.61 -16.95
N HIS A 778 -0.12 25.34 -16.60
CA HIS A 778 0.97 24.37 -16.43
C HIS A 778 1.69 24.07 -17.75
N LEU A 779 0.94 23.87 -18.83
CA LEU A 779 1.51 23.67 -20.17
C LEU A 779 2.25 24.93 -20.65
N ASP A 780 1.61 26.10 -20.53
CA ASP A 780 2.19 27.36 -20.99
C ASP A 780 3.44 27.75 -20.17
N ARG A 781 3.44 27.53 -18.85
CA ARG A 781 4.61 27.76 -17.97
C ARG A 781 5.79 26.90 -18.35
N VAL A 782 5.60 25.59 -18.57
CA VAL A 782 6.70 24.68 -18.95
C VAL A 782 7.30 25.09 -20.30
N LEU A 783 6.46 25.50 -21.25
CA LEU A 783 6.91 26.00 -22.55
C LEU A 783 7.70 27.32 -22.41
N ASP A 784 7.22 28.26 -21.62
CA ASP A 784 7.77 29.63 -21.57
C ASP A 784 8.95 29.79 -20.61
N THR A 785 9.04 29.01 -19.53
CA THR A 785 10.10 29.14 -18.50
C THR A 785 11.20 28.08 -18.60
N GLU A 786 10.84 26.81 -18.76
CA GLU A 786 11.80 25.71 -18.71
C GLU A 786 12.36 25.31 -20.07
N LEU A 787 11.56 25.53 -21.12
CA LEU A 787 11.91 25.25 -22.51
C LEU A 787 12.21 26.52 -23.30
N ALA A 788 12.74 27.55 -22.61
CA ALA A 788 13.27 28.75 -23.24
C ALA A 788 14.46 28.43 -24.19
N ASP A 789 14.80 29.40 -25.06
CA ASP A 789 15.84 29.32 -26.10
C ASP A 789 15.54 28.39 -27.29
N GLY A 790 14.29 28.39 -27.78
CA GLY A 790 13.87 27.69 -28.99
C GLY A 790 13.55 26.20 -28.80
N ARG A 791 13.58 25.71 -27.55
CA ARG A 791 13.16 24.35 -27.18
C ARG A 791 11.63 24.21 -27.06
N ASP A 792 10.93 25.32 -26.84
CA ASP A 792 9.47 25.45 -26.89
C ASP A 792 8.90 25.13 -28.28
N VAL A 793 9.62 25.50 -29.35
CA VAL A 793 9.25 25.15 -30.74
C VAL A 793 9.30 23.64 -30.94
N ILE A 794 10.38 23.00 -30.46
CA ILE A 794 10.57 21.54 -30.52
C ILE A 794 9.47 20.83 -29.73
N ALA A 795 9.13 21.33 -28.55
CA ALA A 795 8.05 20.77 -27.73
C ALA A 795 6.70 20.83 -28.45
N ARG A 796 6.35 21.99 -29.04
CA ARG A 796 5.11 22.13 -29.83
C ARG A 796 5.10 21.18 -31.03
N ASP A 797 6.21 20.99 -31.73
CA ASP A 797 6.31 20.04 -32.85
C ASP A 797 6.10 18.58 -32.39
N LEU A 798 6.66 18.21 -31.24
CA LEU A 798 6.47 16.89 -30.62
C LEU A 798 5.01 16.67 -30.19
N PHE A 799 4.37 17.66 -29.55
CA PHE A 799 2.96 17.57 -29.17
C PHE A 799 2.05 17.36 -30.39
N VAL A 800 2.31 18.08 -31.49
CA VAL A 800 1.57 17.92 -32.75
C VAL A 800 1.78 16.53 -33.36
N ALA A 801 3.01 15.99 -33.34
CA ALA A 801 3.31 14.65 -33.86
C ALA A 801 2.63 13.52 -33.05
N LEU A 802 2.28 13.81 -31.80
CA LEU A 802 1.58 12.90 -30.88
C LEU A 802 0.05 13.07 -30.89
N VAL A 803 -0.49 13.83 -31.85
CA VAL A 803 -1.94 13.91 -32.10
C VAL A 803 -2.22 13.43 -33.53
N THR A 804 -3.17 12.50 -33.67
CA THR A 804 -3.58 11.94 -34.96
C THR A 804 -4.42 12.95 -35.75
N THR A 805 -4.56 12.72 -37.05
CA THR A 805 -5.49 13.50 -37.90
C THR A 805 -6.96 13.31 -37.54
N ALA A 806 -7.28 12.31 -36.70
CA ALA A 806 -8.60 12.06 -36.16
C ALA A 806 -8.86 12.83 -34.84
N HIS A 807 -7.94 13.72 -34.42
CA HIS A 807 -8.04 14.51 -33.19
C HIS A 807 -7.91 13.65 -31.92
N GLU A 808 -7.13 12.58 -31.98
CA GLU A 808 -6.88 11.64 -30.88
C GLU A 808 -5.38 11.60 -30.53
N ARG A 809 -5.03 11.10 -29.34
CA ARG A 809 -3.62 10.86 -28.99
C ARG A 809 -3.01 9.74 -29.85
N ALA A 810 -1.76 9.92 -30.22
CA ALA A 810 -0.95 8.93 -30.92
C ALA A 810 0.17 8.41 -30.01
N ILE A 811 0.43 7.10 -30.06
CA ILE A 811 1.63 6.48 -29.50
C ILE A 811 2.64 6.37 -30.66
N ARG A 812 3.83 6.93 -30.50
CA ARG A 812 4.87 6.95 -31.55
C ARG A 812 6.20 6.45 -31.01
N ALA A 813 6.97 5.70 -31.79
CA ALA A 813 8.32 5.30 -31.39
C ALA A 813 9.26 6.53 -31.29
N GLU A 814 10.26 6.47 -30.43
CA GLU A 814 11.28 7.52 -30.26
C GLU A 814 12.05 7.68 -31.57
N SER A 815 12.41 6.58 -32.23
CA SER A 815 13.00 6.57 -33.57
C SER A 815 12.11 7.26 -34.61
N GLU A 816 10.80 7.03 -34.55
CA GLU A 816 9.80 7.67 -35.43
C GLU A 816 9.64 9.17 -35.14
N LEU A 817 9.58 9.58 -33.86
CA LEU A 817 9.53 10.99 -33.47
C LEU A 817 10.80 11.74 -33.81
N LEU A 818 11.95 11.11 -33.63
CA LEU A 818 13.24 11.65 -34.06
C LEU A 818 13.31 11.77 -35.59
N ALA A 819 12.68 10.88 -36.36
CA ALA A 819 12.56 11.03 -37.80
C ALA A 819 11.60 12.17 -38.20
N MET A 820 10.46 12.31 -37.53
CA MET A 820 9.43 13.32 -37.81
C MET A 820 9.87 14.74 -37.43
N VAL A 821 10.47 14.90 -36.24
CA VAL A 821 10.84 16.20 -35.67
C VAL A 821 12.32 16.50 -35.84
N GLY A 822 13.18 15.48 -35.83
CA GLY A 822 14.64 15.62 -35.98
C GLY A 822 15.10 16.01 -37.40
N ALA A 823 14.21 16.00 -38.40
CA ALA A 823 14.48 16.60 -39.70
C ALA A 823 14.68 18.13 -39.63
N GLN A 824 14.13 18.78 -38.60
CA GLN A 824 14.17 20.24 -38.42
C GLN A 824 15.04 20.67 -37.22
N HIS A 825 15.38 19.74 -36.32
CA HIS A 825 16.07 20.02 -35.06
C HIS A 825 17.13 18.94 -34.75
N ALA A 826 18.23 19.30 -34.08
CA ALA A 826 19.27 18.33 -33.75
C ALA A 826 18.74 17.23 -32.80
N THR A 827 19.03 15.96 -33.09
CA THR A 827 18.57 14.77 -32.35
C THR A 827 18.78 14.89 -30.84
N ALA A 828 19.98 15.32 -30.40
CA ALA A 828 20.31 15.51 -28.99
C ALA A 828 19.41 16.55 -28.28
N ARG A 829 18.95 17.58 -29.00
CA ARG A 829 18.01 18.58 -28.46
C ARG A 829 16.60 18.01 -28.36
N VAL A 830 16.15 17.22 -29.34
CA VAL A 830 14.82 16.59 -29.32
C VAL A 830 14.73 15.60 -28.15
N THR A 831 15.74 14.75 -27.94
CA THR A 831 15.81 13.83 -26.80
C THR A 831 15.82 14.56 -25.45
N ALA A 832 16.55 15.68 -25.34
CA ALA A 832 16.55 16.49 -24.12
C ALA A 832 15.17 17.10 -23.81
N VAL A 833 14.45 17.57 -24.83
CA VAL A 833 13.08 18.11 -24.67
C VAL A 833 12.08 17.02 -24.29
N LEU A 834 12.17 15.84 -24.90
CA LEU A 834 11.34 14.67 -24.53
C LEU A 834 11.49 14.32 -23.05
N GLU A 835 12.72 14.31 -22.53
CA GLU A 835 12.97 14.02 -21.10
C GLU A 835 12.47 15.13 -20.16
N VAL A 836 12.54 16.41 -20.56
CA VAL A 836 11.95 17.51 -19.77
C VAL A 836 10.42 17.39 -19.73
N LEU A 837 9.78 17.19 -20.87
CA LEU A 837 8.31 17.02 -20.95
C LEU A 837 7.82 15.78 -20.21
N ARG A 838 8.64 14.71 -20.17
CA ARG A 838 8.40 13.52 -19.34
C ARG A 838 8.42 13.85 -17.86
N THR A 839 9.48 14.54 -17.43
CA THR A 839 9.72 14.88 -16.03
C THR A 839 8.63 15.81 -15.49
N ARG A 840 8.05 16.65 -16.36
CA ARG A 840 6.93 17.55 -16.04
C ARG A 840 5.55 16.94 -16.23
N GLY A 841 5.44 15.65 -16.55
CA GLY A 841 4.14 14.97 -16.62
C GLY A 841 3.25 15.43 -17.78
N LEU A 842 3.84 15.89 -18.87
CA LEU A 842 3.12 16.24 -20.11
C LEU A 842 3.21 15.12 -21.16
N LEU A 843 4.29 14.32 -21.12
CA LEU A 843 4.49 13.13 -21.93
C LEU A 843 4.76 11.89 -21.07
N VAL A 844 4.36 10.71 -21.56
CA VAL A 844 4.71 9.42 -20.97
C VAL A 844 5.57 8.63 -21.95
N ARG A 845 6.60 7.98 -21.40
CA ARG A 845 7.45 7.03 -22.12
C ARG A 845 6.87 5.63 -21.96
N VAL A 846 6.39 5.06 -23.06
CA VAL A 846 5.85 3.71 -23.17
C VAL A 846 6.92 2.82 -23.79
N ARG A 847 6.99 1.53 -23.45
CA ARG A 847 7.82 0.59 -24.23
C ARG A 847 7.08 0.21 -25.51
N GLY A 848 7.67 0.51 -26.66
CA GLY A 848 7.17 0.16 -27.98
C GLY A 848 7.30 -1.33 -28.28
N ALA A 849 6.68 -1.76 -29.39
CA ALA A 849 6.58 -3.15 -29.82
C ALA A 849 7.94 -3.86 -29.98
N ASP A 850 8.99 -3.11 -30.36
CA ASP A 850 10.34 -3.65 -30.63
C ASP A 850 11.31 -3.51 -29.46
N GLY A 851 10.84 -3.03 -28.29
CA GLY A 851 11.70 -2.68 -27.15
C GLY A 851 12.26 -1.26 -27.21
N ASP A 852 12.11 -0.58 -28.35
CA ASP A 852 12.35 0.85 -28.51
C ASP A 852 11.40 1.67 -27.61
N ALA A 853 11.91 2.78 -27.07
CA ALA A 853 11.07 3.71 -26.34
C ALA A 853 10.03 4.34 -27.27
N SER A 854 8.78 4.38 -26.84
CA SER A 854 7.69 5.10 -27.49
C SER A 854 7.16 6.18 -26.57
N TRP A 855 6.48 7.17 -27.13
CA TRP A 855 6.03 8.36 -26.41
C TRP A 855 4.56 8.63 -26.73
N GLU A 856 3.83 9.14 -25.74
CA GLU A 856 2.41 9.48 -25.83
C GLU A 856 2.10 10.74 -25.00
N LEU A 857 1.07 11.49 -25.37
CA LEU A 857 0.51 12.53 -24.52
C LEU A 857 -0.11 11.94 -23.27
N VAL A 858 0.12 12.62 -22.16
CA VAL A 858 -0.38 12.20 -20.85
C VAL A 858 -1.91 12.18 -20.78
N HIS A 859 -2.59 13.12 -21.45
CA HIS A 859 -4.03 13.28 -21.32
C HIS A 859 -4.68 13.90 -22.56
N ASP A 860 -5.91 13.46 -22.88
CA ASP A 860 -6.76 14.01 -23.94
C ASP A 860 -7.16 15.50 -23.75
N SER A 861 -7.04 16.08 -22.55
CA SER A 861 -7.35 17.50 -22.31
C SER A 861 -6.31 18.44 -22.91
N LEU A 862 -5.11 17.90 -23.18
CA LEU A 862 -4.09 18.59 -23.96
C LEU A 862 -4.45 18.63 -25.44
N VAL A 863 -5.24 17.68 -25.93
CA VAL A 863 -5.55 17.52 -27.36
C VAL A 863 -6.27 18.76 -27.90
N PRO A 864 -7.34 19.32 -27.31
CA PRO A 864 -7.94 20.58 -27.77
C PRO A 864 -6.97 21.76 -27.82
N ARG A 865 -5.97 21.83 -26.93
CA ARG A 865 -4.97 22.92 -26.91
C ARG A 865 -3.86 22.72 -27.93
N VAL A 866 -3.40 21.47 -28.10
CA VAL A 866 -2.48 21.08 -29.18
C VAL A 866 -3.16 21.31 -30.52
N LEU A 867 -4.44 20.94 -30.64
CA LEU A 867 -5.26 21.23 -31.80
C LEU A 867 -5.48 22.72 -31.99
N ALA A 868 -5.52 23.56 -30.95
CA ALA A 868 -5.50 25.01 -31.15
C ALA A 868 -4.16 25.51 -31.75
N TRP A 869 -3.04 24.82 -31.52
CA TRP A 869 -1.76 25.09 -32.19
C TRP A 869 -1.73 24.55 -33.62
N VAL A 870 -2.28 23.35 -33.83
CA VAL A 870 -2.47 22.75 -35.16
C VAL A 870 -3.43 23.61 -35.95
N ASP A 871 -4.56 24.04 -35.43
CA ASP A 871 -5.48 24.95 -36.09
C ASP A 871 -4.81 26.30 -36.34
N ARG A 872 -3.99 26.86 -35.45
CA ARG A 872 -3.26 28.11 -35.81
C ARG A 872 -2.20 27.90 -36.89
N ARG A 873 -1.46 26.78 -36.90
CA ARG A 873 -0.39 26.47 -37.88
C ARG A 873 -0.91 25.87 -39.19
N ASP A 874 -1.91 25.01 -39.13
CA ASP A 874 -2.61 24.34 -40.21
C ASP A 874 -3.68 25.26 -40.81
N LEU A 875 -4.29 26.21 -40.09
CA LEU A 875 -5.08 27.28 -40.71
C LEU A 875 -4.16 28.28 -41.42
N ALA A 876 -2.99 28.64 -40.87
CA ALA A 876 -2.01 29.47 -41.58
C ALA A 876 -1.41 28.74 -42.81
N ARG A 877 -1.10 27.44 -42.69
CA ARG A 877 -0.63 26.58 -43.79
C ARG A 877 -1.71 26.31 -44.83
N ARG A 878 -2.94 25.96 -44.43
CA ARG A 878 -4.11 25.81 -45.33
C ARG A 878 -4.46 27.13 -45.98
N ARG A 879 -4.39 28.26 -45.26
CA ARG A 879 -4.55 29.61 -45.82
C ARG A 879 -3.45 29.92 -46.83
N ALA A 880 -2.19 29.58 -46.56
CA ALA A 880 -1.09 29.72 -47.51
C ALA A 880 -1.30 28.86 -48.78
N ILE A 881 -1.69 27.59 -48.61
CA ILE A 881 -1.98 26.67 -49.71
C ILE A 881 -3.21 27.14 -50.50
N GLU A 882 -4.30 27.52 -49.83
CA GLU A 882 -5.52 28.02 -50.49
C GLU A 882 -5.32 29.38 -51.14
N LEU A 883 -4.45 30.24 -50.60
CA LEU A 883 -4.09 31.51 -51.23
C LEU A 883 -3.33 31.27 -52.54
N VAL A 884 -2.36 30.35 -52.57
CA VAL A 884 -1.66 29.97 -53.81
C VAL A 884 -2.63 29.28 -54.78
N ARG A 885 -3.47 28.35 -54.32
CA ARG A 885 -4.52 27.70 -55.14
C ARG A 885 -5.53 28.70 -55.69
N TYR A 886 -5.91 29.72 -54.92
CA TYR A 886 -6.79 30.80 -55.34
C TYR A 886 -6.20 31.56 -56.52
N HIS A 887 -4.94 31.97 -56.43
CA HIS A 887 -4.25 32.65 -57.52
C HIS A 887 -3.96 31.73 -58.71
N LEU A 888 -3.67 30.45 -58.49
CA LEU A 888 -3.54 29.46 -59.57
C LEU A 888 -4.85 29.28 -60.33
N ARG A 889 -5.98 29.09 -59.65
CA ARG A 889 -7.32 28.98 -60.27
C ARG A 889 -7.70 30.21 -61.10
N ARG A 890 -7.18 31.39 -60.73
CA ARG A 890 -7.40 32.66 -61.45
C ARG A 890 -6.33 32.96 -62.51
N SER A 891 -5.26 32.19 -62.57
CA SER A 891 -4.19 32.37 -63.54
C SER A 891 -4.57 31.70 -64.85
N ARG A 892 -4.48 32.43 -65.96
CA ARG A 892 -4.56 31.86 -67.31
C ARG A 892 -3.14 31.65 -67.83
N SER A 893 -2.98 30.85 -68.89
CA SER A 893 -1.67 30.57 -69.52
C SER A 893 -0.83 31.84 -69.72
N ASP A 894 -1.46 32.92 -70.20
CA ASP A 894 -0.75 34.16 -70.55
C ASP A 894 -0.86 35.27 -69.50
N THR A 895 -1.75 35.12 -68.51
CA THR A 895 -2.02 36.15 -67.48
C THR A 895 -2.05 35.53 -66.08
N PRO A 896 -0.90 35.52 -65.36
CA PRO A 896 -0.86 35.01 -64.00
C PRO A 896 -1.52 35.99 -63.02
N SER A 897 -2.30 35.45 -62.09
CA SER A 897 -2.80 36.21 -60.95
C SER A 897 -1.67 36.32 -59.91
N LEU A 898 -0.97 37.47 -59.91
CA LEU A 898 0.21 37.65 -59.08
C LEU A 898 -0.15 37.97 -57.63
N LEU A 899 0.70 37.47 -56.72
CA LEU A 899 0.57 37.69 -55.28
C LEU A 899 1.12 39.06 -54.88
N GLY A 900 0.41 39.74 -53.99
CA GLY A 900 0.74 41.05 -53.44
C GLY A 900 1.86 41.01 -52.38
N ARG A 901 2.26 42.20 -51.90
CA ARG A 901 3.39 42.37 -50.97
C ARG A 901 3.10 41.89 -49.54
N ALA A 902 1.84 41.87 -49.12
CA ALA A 902 1.42 41.29 -47.84
C ALA A 902 1.36 39.76 -47.94
N GLU A 903 0.73 39.26 -49.00
CA GLU A 903 0.59 37.82 -49.29
C GLU A 903 1.94 37.13 -49.48
N LEU A 904 2.88 37.73 -50.21
CA LEU A 904 4.24 37.20 -50.36
C LEU A 904 5.05 37.20 -49.05
N ARG A 905 4.71 38.08 -48.08
CA ARG A 905 5.32 38.06 -46.75
C ARG A 905 4.76 36.92 -45.92
N GLU A 906 3.44 36.72 -45.94
CA GLU A 906 2.76 35.61 -45.28
C GLU A 906 3.27 34.26 -45.77
N LEU A 907 3.47 34.10 -47.09
CA LEU A 907 4.01 32.88 -47.69
C LEU A 907 5.48 32.62 -47.41
N ARG A 908 6.26 33.61 -46.94
CA ARG A 908 7.71 33.46 -46.72
C ARG A 908 8.02 32.46 -45.61
N ALA A 909 7.17 32.37 -44.60
CA ALA A 909 7.30 31.43 -43.49
C ALA A 909 6.87 29.99 -43.85
N HIS A 910 6.25 29.78 -45.03
CA HIS A 910 5.63 28.52 -45.43
C HIS A 910 6.17 27.97 -46.75
N ALA A 911 7.46 28.17 -47.02
CA ALA A 911 8.10 27.74 -48.27
C ALA A 911 8.02 26.21 -48.50
N GLY A 912 8.08 25.41 -47.44
CA GLY A 912 7.94 23.95 -47.50
C GLY A 912 6.58 23.48 -48.02
N ALA A 913 5.50 24.15 -47.60
CA ALA A 913 4.14 23.83 -48.07
C ALA A 913 3.95 24.12 -49.57
N ILE A 914 4.66 25.12 -50.11
CA ILE A 914 4.65 25.44 -51.55
C ILE A 914 5.41 24.37 -52.34
N ALA A 915 6.52 23.85 -51.81
CA ALA A 915 7.29 22.78 -52.44
C ALA A 915 6.50 21.46 -52.48
N GLU A 916 5.82 21.10 -51.39
CA GLU A 916 4.90 19.95 -51.35
C GLU A 916 3.76 20.11 -52.35
N LEU A 917 3.16 21.30 -52.44
CA LEU A 917 2.10 21.60 -53.40
C LEU A 917 2.60 21.51 -54.84
N ASP A 918 3.84 21.91 -55.14
CA ASP A 918 4.47 21.79 -56.46
C ASP A 918 4.68 20.31 -56.85
N VAL A 919 5.09 19.46 -55.91
CA VAL A 919 5.19 18.00 -56.10
C VAL A 919 3.81 17.37 -56.33
N GLU A 920 2.78 17.79 -55.58
CA GLU A 920 1.40 17.35 -55.81
C GLU A 920 0.90 17.77 -57.21
N TRP A 921 1.22 19.00 -57.63
CA TRP A 921 0.86 19.51 -58.96
C TRP A 921 1.54 18.74 -60.08
N GLN A 922 2.82 18.37 -59.91
CA GLN A 922 3.57 17.57 -60.88
C GLN A 922 2.99 16.16 -61.04
N LYS A 923 2.48 15.55 -59.97
CA LYS A 923 1.83 14.22 -60.02
C LYS A 923 0.51 14.20 -60.80
N ARG A 924 -0.16 15.34 -60.96
CA ARG A 924 -1.44 15.43 -61.69
C ARG A 924 -1.28 15.31 -63.22
N GLY A 925 -0.05 15.31 -63.73
CA GLY A 925 0.23 15.05 -65.15
C GLY A 925 -0.31 16.10 -66.13
N VAL A 926 -0.82 17.23 -65.62
CA VAL A 926 -1.31 18.34 -66.44
C VAL A 926 -0.14 19.28 -66.74
N ALA A 927 0.14 19.51 -68.02
CA ALA A 927 1.12 20.49 -68.47
C ALA A 927 0.57 21.93 -68.33
N ASP A 928 0.29 22.35 -67.10
CA ASP A 928 -0.16 23.71 -66.82
C ASP A 928 1.01 24.70 -66.94
N ALA A 929 0.75 25.87 -67.54
CA ALA A 929 1.76 26.92 -67.74
C ALA A 929 2.35 27.45 -66.41
N TRP A 930 1.57 27.40 -65.32
CA TRP A 930 1.93 27.92 -64.01
C TRP A 930 1.94 26.82 -62.95
N THR A 931 3.11 26.52 -62.41
CA THR A 931 3.24 25.71 -61.19
C THR A 931 3.20 26.62 -59.95
N PRO A 932 2.82 26.09 -58.78
CA PRO A 932 2.87 26.83 -57.51
C PRO A 932 4.18 27.59 -57.28
N ALA A 933 5.33 26.96 -57.50
CA ALA A 933 6.63 27.61 -57.34
C ALA A 933 6.88 28.72 -58.38
N ARG A 934 6.55 28.46 -59.65
CA ARG A 934 6.72 29.45 -60.74
C ARG A 934 5.88 30.71 -60.53
N LEU A 935 4.65 30.55 -60.02
CA LEU A 935 3.76 31.67 -59.75
C LEU A 935 4.29 32.57 -58.62
N VAL A 936 4.79 31.97 -57.55
CA VAL A 936 5.35 32.68 -56.39
C VAL A 936 6.63 33.43 -56.79
N ASP A 937 7.52 32.79 -57.55
CA ASP A 937 8.76 33.43 -58.01
C ASP A 937 8.50 34.53 -59.03
N ARG A 938 7.54 34.34 -59.95
CA ARG A 938 7.13 35.39 -60.88
C ARG A 938 6.57 36.61 -60.14
N SER A 939 5.76 36.38 -59.10
CA SER A 939 5.20 37.44 -58.27
C SER A 939 6.29 38.22 -57.53
N ARG A 940 7.30 37.54 -56.99
CA ARG A 940 8.48 38.18 -56.36
C ARG A 940 9.27 39.03 -57.34
N GLN A 941 9.50 38.53 -58.55
CA GLN A 941 10.24 39.27 -59.60
C GLN A 941 9.50 40.54 -60.03
N VAL A 942 8.19 40.46 -60.26
CA VAL A 942 7.37 41.61 -60.66
C VAL A 942 7.33 42.66 -59.55
N LEU A 943 7.18 42.23 -58.30
CA LEU A 943 7.18 43.16 -57.18
C LEU A 943 8.54 43.84 -57.00
N ARG A 944 9.65 43.08 -57.08
CA ARG A 944 11.01 43.65 -57.04
C ARG A 944 11.22 44.70 -58.13
N ARG A 945 10.81 44.41 -59.37
CA ARG A 945 10.88 45.37 -60.48
C ARG A 945 10.06 46.63 -60.18
N ARG A 946 8.80 46.49 -59.77
CA ARG A 946 7.94 47.64 -59.40
C ARG A 946 8.56 48.49 -58.29
N THR A 947 9.12 47.85 -57.26
CA THR A 947 9.76 48.57 -56.15
C THR A 947 11.04 49.26 -56.58
N MET A 948 11.84 48.65 -57.46
CA MET A 948 13.02 49.30 -58.03
C MET A 948 12.62 50.48 -58.91
N THR A 949 11.62 50.33 -59.78
CA THR A 949 11.12 51.43 -60.60
C THR A 949 10.59 52.58 -59.75
N PHE A 950 9.83 52.29 -58.70
CA PHE A 950 9.34 53.31 -57.77
C PHE A 950 10.48 53.99 -57.00
N ALA A 951 11.48 53.23 -56.54
CA ALA A 951 12.66 53.79 -55.90
C ALA A 951 13.44 54.69 -56.86
N SER A 952 13.61 54.30 -58.13
CA SER A 952 14.25 55.12 -59.16
C SER A 952 13.47 56.42 -59.40
N VAL A 953 12.14 56.35 -59.46
CA VAL A 953 11.28 57.54 -59.61
C VAL A 953 11.34 58.44 -58.37
N LEU A 954 11.37 57.87 -57.17
CA LEU A 954 11.50 58.63 -55.92
C LEU A 954 12.87 59.31 -55.82
N VAL A 955 13.95 58.61 -56.19
CA VAL A 955 15.30 59.20 -56.27
C VAL A 955 15.33 60.32 -57.29
N ALA A 956 14.71 60.15 -58.46
CA ALA A 956 14.60 61.22 -59.45
C ALA A 956 13.78 62.42 -58.92
N ALA A 957 12.67 62.17 -58.23
CA ALA A 957 11.83 63.22 -57.63
C ALA A 957 12.56 63.96 -56.50
N LEU A 958 13.31 63.24 -55.65
CA LEU A 958 14.15 63.83 -54.60
C LEU A 958 15.31 64.63 -55.21
N ALA A 959 15.91 64.17 -56.31
CA ALA A 959 16.92 64.91 -57.05
C ALA A 959 16.34 66.20 -57.64
N ILE A 960 15.15 66.15 -58.25
CA ILE A 960 14.45 67.34 -58.76
C ILE A 960 14.09 68.30 -57.62
N GLY A 961 13.57 67.78 -56.51
CA GLY A 961 13.22 68.57 -55.33
C GLY A 961 14.42 69.23 -54.68
N SER A 962 15.55 68.52 -54.57
CA SER A 962 16.81 69.08 -54.04
C SER A 962 17.43 70.11 -54.98
N ILE A 963 17.32 69.94 -56.31
CA ILE A 963 17.68 71.00 -57.27
C ILE A 963 16.77 72.23 -57.09
N GLY A 964 15.47 72.04 -56.89
CA GLY A 964 14.52 73.13 -56.61
C GLY A 964 14.83 73.87 -55.30
N MET A 965 15.08 73.13 -54.22
CA MET A 965 15.49 73.69 -52.93
C MET A 965 16.83 74.43 -53.04
N TYR A 966 17.82 73.87 -53.75
CA TYR A 966 19.09 74.53 -53.98
C TYR A 966 18.90 75.87 -54.72
N ARG A 967 18.05 75.89 -55.77
CA ARG A 967 17.71 77.13 -56.50
C ARG A 967 17.03 78.16 -55.60
N SER A 968 16.01 77.75 -54.84
CA SER A 968 15.33 78.63 -53.88
C SER A 968 16.28 79.16 -52.81
N HIS A 969 17.21 78.34 -52.31
CA HIS A 969 18.20 78.76 -51.32
C HIS A 969 19.23 79.74 -51.91
N VAL A 970 19.60 79.56 -53.19
CA VAL A 970 20.44 80.51 -53.93
C VAL A 970 19.69 81.84 -54.18
N GLU A 971 18.40 81.79 -54.50
CA GLU A 971 17.54 82.97 -54.66
C GLU A 971 17.37 83.72 -53.32
N GLU A 972 17.12 83.01 -52.22
CA GLU A 972 17.08 83.62 -50.89
C GLU A 972 18.42 84.23 -50.50
N ARG A 973 19.54 83.56 -50.79
CA ARG A 973 20.87 84.15 -50.55
C ARG A 973 21.08 85.39 -51.40
N ARG A 974 20.69 85.38 -52.68
CA ARG A 974 20.72 86.58 -53.53
C ARG A 974 19.87 87.69 -52.96
N ALA A 975 18.63 87.42 -52.55
CA ALA A 975 17.74 88.40 -51.96
C ALA A 975 18.29 88.97 -50.64
N ARG A 976 18.93 88.13 -49.80
CA ARG A 976 19.59 88.59 -48.57
C ARG A 976 20.84 89.41 -48.85
N GLU A 977 21.65 89.02 -49.83
CA GLU A 977 22.84 89.78 -50.23
C GLU A 977 22.45 91.11 -50.89
N GLU A 978 21.35 91.12 -51.67
CA GLU A 978 20.78 92.32 -52.27
C GLU A 978 20.16 93.25 -51.21
N ALA A 979 19.47 92.71 -50.20
CA ALA A 979 19.01 93.48 -49.05
C ALA A 979 20.18 94.04 -48.22
N ARG A 980 21.26 93.26 -48.06
CA ARG A 980 22.51 93.71 -47.44
C ARG A 980 23.15 94.85 -48.24
N LEU A 981 23.18 94.74 -49.57
CA LEU A 981 23.68 95.79 -50.46
C LEU A 981 22.80 97.05 -50.41
N LYS A 982 21.47 96.90 -50.35
CA LYS A 982 20.52 98.02 -50.17
C LYS A 982 20.65 98.73 -48.81
N GLY A 983 21.12 98.02 -47.77
CA GLY A 983 21.36 98.57 -46.44
C GLY A 983 22.74 99.21 -46.24
N LEU A 984 23.64 99.10 -47.22
CA LEU A 984 24.92 99.80 -47.21
C LEU A 984 24.71 101.25 -47.68
N ASP A 985 24.92 102.21 -46.79
CA ASP A 985 25.07 103.61 -47.16
C ASP A 985 26.39 103.73 -47.94
N LEU A 986 26.29 103.72 -49.28
CA LEU A 986 27.43 103.84 -50.19
C LEU A 986 28.03 105.26 -50.20
N GLY A 987 27.56 106.16 -49.31
CA GLY A 987 28.01 107.54 -49.20
C GLY A 987 27.23 108.48 -50.13
N ARG A 988 27.28 109.77 -49.81
CA ARG A 988 26.73 110.82 -50.68
C ARG A 988 27.63 111.02 -51.90
N PHE A 989 27.17 110.57 -53.05
CA PHE A 989 27.77 110.92 -54.34
C PHE A 989 27.27 112.31 -54.76
N VAL A 990 28.18 113.27 -54.92
CA VAL A 990 27.87 114.53 -55.59
C VAL A 990 28.02 114.30 -57.08
N LEU A 991 26.90 114.14 -57.79
CA LEU A 991 26.89 114.08 -59.25
C LEU A 991 26.92 115.52 -59.80
N ALA A 992 28.11 116.04 -60.06
CA ALA A 992 28.24 117.30 -60.79
C ALA A 992 27.92 117.05 -62.27
N LEU A 993 26.75 117.48 -62.72
CA LEU A 993 26.35 117.41 -64.13
C LEU A 993 26.78 118.70 -64.83
N GLU A 994 27.85 118.63 -65.62
CA GLU A 994 28.22 119.70 -66.52
C GLU A 994 27.71 119.37 -67.93
N PRO A 995 27.02 120.29 -68.63
CA PRO A 995 26.59 120.05 -70.00
C PRO A 995 27.82 119.98 -70.90
N PHE A 996 27.89 118.91 -71.68
CA PHE A 996 28.89 118.75 -72.72
C PHE A 996 28.24 118.29 -74.01
N ASP A 997 28.75 118.77 -75.13
CA ASP A 997 28.49 118.18 -76.43
C ASP A 997 29.43 117.00 -76.60
N TRP A 998 28.85 115.82 -76.81
CA TRP A 998 29.61 114.62 -77.12
C TRP A 998 29.98 114.63 -78.59
N ASP A 999 31.27 114.57 -78.88
CA ASP A 999 31.75 114.31 -80.23
C ASP A 999 31.86 112.78 -80.43
N PRO A 1000 30.95 112.15 -81.21
CA PRO A 1000 30.94 110.71 -81.38
C PRO A 1000 32.14 110.17 -82.17
N VAL A 1001 32.84 111.02 -82.92
CA VAL A 1001 34.02 110.64 -83.70
C VAL A 1001 35.25 110.61 -82.83
N THR A 1002 35.47 111.66 -82.03
CA THR A 1002 36.64 111.72 -81.15
C THR A 1002 36.42 111.05 -79.80
N GLN A 1003 35.18 110.73 -79.46
CA GLN A 1003 34.76 110.28 -78.13
C GLN A 1003 35.21 111.24 -77.02
N THR A 1004 35.19 112.54 -77.31
CA THR A 1004 35.53 113.58 -76.34
C THR A 1004 34.34 114.46 -76.02
N ALA A 1005 34.19 114.76 -74.73
CA ALA A 1005 33.20 115.72 -74.25
C ALA A 1005 33.75 117.14 -74.42
N ARG A 1006 33.02 118.01 -75.10
CA ARG A 1006 33.32 119.45 -75.16
C ARG A 1006 32.33 120.22 -74.29
N PRO A 1007 32.79 121.08 -73.37
CA PRO A 1007 31.87 121.82 -72.51
C PRO A 1007 30.92 122.70 -73.34
N ALA A 1008 29.62 122.53 -73.12
CA ALA A 1008 28.57 123.29 -73.78
C ALA A 1008 28.18 124.50 -72.91
N PRO A 1009 27.82 125.66 -73.51
CA PRO A 1009 27.45 126.84 -72.75
C PRO A 1009 26.18 126.59 -71.91
N ALA A 1010 26.21 127.04 -70.64
CA ALA A 1010 25.17 126.77 -69.64
C ALA A 1010 23.74 127.19 -70.07
N SER A 1011 23.60 128.09 -71.04
CA SER A 1011 22.30 128.50 -71.60
C SER A 1011 21.56 127.37 -72.33
N ALA A 1012 22.24 126.32 -72.78
CA ALA A 1012 21.61 125.15 -73.43
C ALA A 1012 20.92 124.19 -72.44
N ALA A 1013 21.29 124.24 -71.15
CA ALA A 1013 20.71 123.38 -70.12
C ALA A 1013 19.35 123.87 -69.59
N ALA A 1014 18.98 125.13 -69.86
CA ALA A 1014 17.80 125.78 -69.28
C ALA A 1014 16.45 125.29 -69.84
N ALA A 1015 16.42 124.46 -70.88
CA ALA A 1015 15.20 123.96 -71.51
C ALA A 1015 14.94 122.46 -71.31
N LEU A 1016 15.74 121.77 -70.50
CA LEU A 1016 15.61 120.32 -70.30
C LEU A 1016 14.92 120.03 -68.96
N GLU A 1017 13.68 119.56 -69.03
CA GLU A 1017 13.02 118.91 -67.90
C GLU A 1017 13.63 117.51 -67.71
N TRP A 1018 14.21 117.28 -66.54
CA TRP A 1018 14.71 115.96 -66.17
C TRP A 1018 13.84 115.41 -65.05
N ARG A 1019 13.38 114.17 -65.20
CA ARG A 1019 12.81 113.37 -64.11
C ARG A 1019 13.74 112.21 -63.82
N LEU A 1020 14.20 112.13 -62.57
CA LEU A 1020 14.87 110.96 -62.07
C LEU A 1020 13.82 109.86 -61.89
N HIS A 1021 13.78 108.90 -62.80
CA HIS A 1021 13.00 107.68 -62.61
C HIS A 1021 13.76 106.78 -61.64
N ALA A 1022 13.17 106.52 -60.47
CA ALA A 1022 13.57 105.35 -59.70
C ALA A 1022 13.27 104.11 -60.56
N PRO A 1023 14.19 103.15 -60.72
CA PRO A 1023 13.85 101.88 -61.35
C PRO A 1023 12.85 101.14 -60.46
N ASP A 1024 11.79 100.59 -61.07
CA ASP A 1024 10.98 99.54 -60.43
C ASP A 1024 11.82 98.29 -60.16
#